data_AF-A0A1H6ANK0-F1
#
_entry.id   AF-A0A1H6ANK0-F1
#
_cell.length_a   1.000
_cell.length_b   1.000
_cell.length_c   1.000
_cell.angle_alpha   90.00
_cell.angle_beta   90.00
_cell.angle_gamma   90.00
#
_symmetry.space_group_name_H-M   'P 1'
#
loop_
_entity.id
_entity.type
_entity.pdbx_description
1 polymer ?
#
loop_
_entity_poly.entity_id
_entity_poly.type
_entity_poly.pdbx_seq_one_letter_code
_entity_poly.pdbx_strand_id
1 'polypeptide(L)'
;MGTHGTQNTYRFLQMPRQFVLVLGCVLFFLLPQGVHSKPYEFDPILIYVAVPKLGGTEIPGLIDRQTLYLSVTDLFAFLKIKAEAQPGGTIAGFVLHQLDQYTISLTDHSITYKGQVHGLNPGELQEFEGNLYLQISTFGEIFELSCQFDFRNLQVKLEASPELPVFKQIRRELMRKNLGKGQHYNPDMAFLPKYTLADFEGLDWNLTLNKWLGLIQREEQVVTGTPGVQSRGFVSMGGELGYGNFNARINWFGNSELTFRNVDLRWKRVLTSQNTLRQITLGRINGASFVTLFQPITGIGLTNAPPVVRKSFGFHTIRDFTRPFWIVELYLNNELIEYLKTDETGLYHFEIPLNYGSNKLQLKLFGPSGEEELIEETVFIPFLLLPKKELIYHINAGIVQGLEFDQLANAQLSYGLTESFTIGAGMEYYSGLSDRLFISRFTTTKKLGNNVLLSTEWMPDLKASGVLNTRTKNGIILDLSYENLAKGQKAFPQLNYLSLSRISAMIPFKLRGKMYNSRINFTELNFPKSKNQTLLWSLNGTLFGAMSNFSTLVTKYREAAFVTTTIQQTYRLPADLMLNGRVQMNYHRMDYSSFMLGLEKRLQSGLRVNTFYQVSLKFQNSLMGLGLRYDLGFFQGTTNSRLQGNQLMLNQALMGSVIQDQVTGNLNFSSKSELGRASLNIVPFLDINDNNVKDKEEPYEFELSVKVKGASSTKDPKSGITQVRNLMPYQDYLIELDENSLPEISWRLDHKKIQIGIKPGNSNELEVPIKVVNEIAGKVVLNNVAQGGIRVLFFNQDQNLIKEMVSQRDGTFFHSELKAGTYTFRPDTAQLRMLEMDWESGETEIRFEQGNFGDYSAGWEIKLSNKVVQSLPPNAPEESFKNNYFQDSSFSLKESTVSKPVELTPSLEILNQNNSQSKGDKVMSSLQEKKIIYRIQVLASKEMLDAIQLSRLPDSVQHRKENGWHKYFTGSFDSFGQAEQFLKSSIMPVYKDAFIVYQFTEDGLPSSYFPGEYRLPGIDENYFKMQIFASKKPISTVNSPFNLLTLEVEMHHGLHKYMTGGRMTVQEAQAFRAKCVAQGFADAMIVEYTGGKRMVKN
;
A
#
# COMPACT_ATOMS: atom_id res chain seq x y z
N MET A 1 21.60 -5.41 67.22
CA MET A 1 20.86 -4.63 68.25
C MET A 1 19.37 -4.73 67.94
N GLY A 2 18.58 -5.07 68.96
CA GLY A 2 17.21 -5.61 68.90
C GLY A 2 16.13 -4.69 68.31
N THR A 3 14.87 -5.09 68.24
CA THR A 3 14.11 -5.99 69.14
C THR A 3 12.77 -6.44 68.49
N HIS A 4 12.39 -7.71 68.75
CA HIS A 4 11.06 -8.31 69.02
C HIS A 4 9.79 -7.92 68.21
N GLY A 5 8.85 -8.84 67.89
CA GLY A 5 8.58 -10.20 68.37
C GLY A 5 7.80 -11.05 67.34
N THR A 6 7.97 -12.39 67.31
CA THR A 6 7.16 -13.45 67.98
C THR A 6 5.70 -13.51 67.49
N GLN A 7 5.07 -14.64 67.17
CA GLN A 7 5.35 -16.09 67.24
C GLN A 7 4.16 -16.78 66.53
N ASN A 8 4.39 -17.91 65.86
CA ASN A 8 3.54 -19.11 66.05
C ASN A 8 4.22 -20.33 65.43
N THR A 9 4.83 -21.11 66.32
CA THR A 9 5.45 -22.42 66.07
C THR A 9 4.45 -23.54 66.26
N TYR A 10 4.55 -24.53 65.38
CA TYR A 10 4.15 -25.92 65.57
C TYR A 10 4.50 -26.46 66.97
N ARG A 11 3.53 -27.07 67.65
CA ARG A 11 3.79 -28.05 68.72
C ARG A 11 2.77 -29.18 68.66
N PHE A 12 3.29 -30.35 68.31
CA PHE A 12 2.68 -31.67 68.44
C PHE A 12 2.84 -32.19 69.88
N LEU A 13 1.88 -33.04 70.29
CA LEU A 13 1.82 -33.99 71.41
C LEU A 13 1.69 -33.48 72.86
N GLN A 14 0.55 -33.84 73.49
CA GLN A 14 0.54 -34.53 74.79
C GLN A 14 -0.74 -35.40 75.01
N MET A 15 -0.50 -36.71 75.17
CA MET A 15 -1.23 -37.76 75.93
C MET A 15 -2.65 -38.23 75.53
N PRO A 16 -3.12 -39.44 75.95
CA PRO A 16 -2.46 -40.51 76.71
C PRO A 16 -2.50 -41.92 76.05
N ARG A 17 -1.68 -42.78 76.62
CA ARG A 17 -1.32 -44.16 76.24
C ARG A 17 -2.44 -45.21 76.46
N GLN A 18 -3.72 -44.82 76.37
CA GLN A 18 -4.88 -45.70 76.56
C GLN A 18 -5.78 -45.86 75.32
N PHE A 19 -5.47 -45.21 74.20
CA PHE A 19 -6.22 -45.39 72.94
C PHE A 19 -5.56 -46.36 71.94
N VAL A 20 -4.33 -46.83 72.21
CA VAL A 20 -3.55 -47.69 71.29
C VAL A 20 -3.81 -49.19 71.50
N LEU A 21 -4.61 -49.57 72.49
CA LEU A 21 -4.95 -50.98 72.78
C LEU A 21 -6.42 -51.36 72.52
N VAL A 22 -7.27 -50.40 72.14
CA VAL A 22 -8.67 -50.67 71.72
C VAL A 22 -8.84 -50.58 70.20
N LEU A 23 -7.94 -49.89 69.49
CA LEU A 23 -7.94 -49.88 68.01
C LEU A 23 -7.33 -51.14 67.37
N GLY A 24 -6.61 -51.95 68.15
CA GLY A 24 -5.99 -53.21 67.69
C GLY A 24 -6.93 -54.41 67.55
N CYS A 25 -8.17 -54.32 68.08
CA CYS A 25 -9.15 -55.41 68.01
C CYS A 25 -10.37 -55.12 67.12
N VAL A 26 -10.49 -53.92 66.54
CA VAL A 26 -11.54 -53.59 65.55
C VAL A 26 -11.02 -53.67 64.10
N LEU A 27 -9.70 -53.75 63.91
CA LEU A 27 -9.04 -53.89 62.61
C LEU A 27 -9.00 -55.33 62.05
N PHE A 28 -9.67 -56.29 62.69
CA PHE A 28 -9.79 -57.67 62.20
C PHE A 28 -11.22 -58.06 61.73
N PHE A 29 -12.20 -57.14 61.77
CA PHE A 29 -13.58 -57.40 61.31
C PHE A 29 -14.18 -56.36 60.35
N LEU A 30 -13.38 -55.41 59.86
CA LEU A 30 -13.76 -54.53 58.75
C LEU A 30 -12.75 -54.69 57.60
N LEU A 31 -12.85 -55.83 56.93
CA LEU A 31 -12.44 -55.92 55.53
C LEU A 31 -13.42 -55.07 54.71
N PRO A 32 -13.02 -53.94 54.09
CA PRO A 32 -13.77 -53.46 52.94
C PRO A 32 -13.60 -54.53 51.87
N GLN A 33 -14.72 -55.14 51.47
CA GLN A 33 -14.77 -55.96 50.27
C GLN A 33 -14.10 -55.19 49.15
N GLY A 34 -13.11 -55.81 48.50
CA GLY A 34 -12.54 -55.27 47.28
C GLY A 34 -13.67 -54.99 46.31
N VAL A 35 -13.95 -53.71 46.08
CA VAL A 35 -14.62 -53.31 44.86
C VAL A 35 -13.60 -53.57 43.78
N HIS A 36 -13.74 -54.72 43.11
CA HIS A 36 -13.24 -54.89 41.76
C HIS A 36 -13.80 -53.72 40.95
N SER A 37 -13.00 -52.67 40.73
CA SER A 37 -13.23 -51.79 39.60
C SER A 37 -13.11 -52.68 38.38
N LYS A 38 -14.25 -52.97 37.75
CA LYS A 38 -14.26 -53.52 36.39
C LYS A 38 -13.28 -52.67 35.56
N PRO A 39 -12.46 -53.28 34.69
CA PRO A 39 -11.68 -52.49 33.74
C PRO A 39 -12.68 -51.54 33.06
N TYR A 40 -12.37 -50.25 33.03
CA TYR A 40 -13.11 -49.32 32.19
C TYR A 40 -13.04 -49.90 30.77
N GLU A 41 -14.16 -50.42 30.28
CA GLU A 41 -14.34 -50.73 28.86
C GLU A 41 -14.43 -49.38 28.17
N PHE A 42 -13.26 -48.80 27.89
CA PHE A 42 -13.17 -47.67 27.00
C PHE A 42 -13.33 -48.19 25.58
N ASP A 43 -14.34 -47.69 24.89
CA ASP A 43 -14.51 -47.98 23.47
C ASP A 43 -13.65 -46.99 22.66
N PRO A 44 -12.60 -47.45 21.95
CA PRO A 44 -11.84 -46.58 21.08
C PRO A 44 -12.68 -46.18 19.88
N ILE A 45 -12.68 -44.88 19.58
CA ILE A 45 -13.48 -44.31 18.52
C ILE A 45 -12.71 -43.19 17.81
N LEU A 46 -12.93 -43.04 16.49
CA LEU A 46 -12.49 -41.87 15.75
C LEU A 46 -13.60 -40.83 15.77
N ILE A 47 -13.28 -39.64 16.26
CA ILE A 47 -14.25 -38.56 16.42
C ILE A 47 -13.84 -37.39 15.55
N TYR A 48 -14.82 -36.87 14.81
CA TYR A 48 -14.60 -35.70 13.99
C TYR A 48 -14.56 -34.44 14.87
N VAL A 49 -13.40 -33.82 14.99
CA VAL A 49 -13.22 -32.55 15.72
C VAL A 49 -13.25 -31.40 14.74
N ALA A 50 -14.27 -30.55 14.84
CA ALA A 50 -14.46 -29.39 13.99
C ALA A 50 -14.11 -28.09 14.72
N VAL A 51 -13.27 -27.29 14.07
CA VAL A 51 -12.81 -25.98 14.54
C VAL A 51 -13.29 -24.91 13.55
N PRO A 52 -14.02 -23.88 14.00
CA PRO A 52 -14.49 -22.80 13.13
C PRO A 52 -13.34 -22.17 12.35
N LYS A 53 -13.52 -21.99 11.03
CA LYS A 53 -12.55 -21.42 10.07
C LYS A 53 -11.30 -22.26 9.78
N LEU A 54 -11.03 -23.35 10.52
CA LEU A 54 -9.94 -24.28 10.28
C LEU A 54 -10.41 -25.54 9.53
N GLY A 55 -11.69 -25.92 9.70
CA GLY A 55 -12.24 -27.19 9.21
C GLY A 55 -12.27 -28.22 10.33
N GLY A 56 -12.36 -29.51 10.00
CA GLY A 56 -12.27 -30.56 11.00
C GLY A 56 -11.42 -31.74 10.55
N THR A 57 -11.03 -32.56 11.51
CA THR A 57 -10.25 -33.78 11.30
C THR A 57 -10.76 -34.88 12.22
N GLU A 58 -10.51 -36.13 11.86
CA GLU A 58 -10.73 -37.25 12.77
C GLU A 58 -9.58 -37.30 13.79
N ILE A 59 -9.94 -37.39 15.07
CA ILE A 59 -9.02 -37.50 16.20
C ILE A 59 -9.39 -38.75 16.99
N PRO A 60 -8.40 -39.59 17.37
CA PRO A 60 -8.64 -40.71 18.27
C PRO A 60 -9.21 -40.23 19.60
N GLY A 61 -10.29 -40.86 20.04
CA GLY A 61 -10.90 -40.66 21.34
C GLY A 61 -11.27 -41.97 22.02
N LEU A 62 -11.50 -41.88 23.32
CA LEU A 62 -12.04 -42.97 24.14
C LEU A 62 -13.40 -42.53 24.67
N ILE A 63 -14.41 -43.40 24.54
CA ILE A 63 -15.72 -43.15 25.15
C ILE A 63 -15.90 -44.10 26.33
N ASP A 64 -16.29 -43.54 27.46
CA ASP A 64 -16.84 -44.28 28.60
C ASP A 64 -18.21 -43.71 28.95
N ARG A 65 -19.26 -44.47 28.65
CA ARG A 65 -20.69 -44.11 28.81
C ARG A 65 -21.08 -42.80 28.11
N GLN A 66 -20.90 -41.67 28.79
CA GLN A 66 -21.25 -40.32 28.35
C GLN A 66 -20.07 -39.33 28.49
N THR A 67 -18.87 -39.84 28.74
CA THR A 67 -17.66 -39.03 28.88
C THR A 67 -16.73 -39.33 27.72
N LEU A 68 -16.25 -38.28 27.08
CA LEU A 68 -15.31 -38.38 25.98
C LEU A 68 -13.91 -37.92 26.40
N TYR A 69 -12.92 -38.68 25.97
CA TYR A 69 -11.51 -38.34 26.06
C TYR A 69 -10.92 -38.20 24.66
N LEU A 70 -10.08 -37.20 24.45
CA LEU A 70 -9.38 -37.00 23.18
C LEU A 70 -7.88 -37.18 23.38
N SER A 71 -7.21 -37.75 22.38
CA SER A 71 -5.76 -37.84 22.33
C SER A 71 -5.15 -36.44 22.40
N VAL A 72 -4.31 -36.21 23.42
CA VAL A 72 -3.65 -34.92 23.65
C VAL A 72 -2.68 -34.60 22.52
N THR A 73 -1.89 -35.59 22.10
CA THR A 73 -0.90 -35.46 21.03
C THR A 73 -1.55 -35.15 19.69
N ASP A 74 -2.62 -35.86 19.33
CA ASP A 74 -3.29 -35.68 18.04
C ASP A 74 -4.06 -34.35 17.97
N LEU A 75 -4.75 -33.98 19.06
CA LEU A 75 -5.44 -32.69 19.16
C LEU A 75 -4.44 -31.52 19.10
N PHE A 76 -3.35 -31.59 19.85
CA PHE A 76 -2.33 -30.54 19.82
C PHE A 76 -1.59 -30.49 18.48
N ALA A 77 -1.34 -31.63 17.83
CA ALA A 77 -0.79 -31.67 16.48
C ALA A 77 -1.71 -31.00 15.45
N PHE A 78 -3.02 -31.25 15.52
CA PHE A 78 -4.03 -30.59 14.66
C PHE A 78 -4.08 -29.07 14.89
N LEU A 79 -4.00 -28.63 16.15
CA LEU A 79 -3.98 -27.21 16.53
C LEU A 79 -2.59 -26.55 16.37
N LYS A 80 -1.57 -27.30 15.95
CA LYS A 80 -0.16 -26.88 15.86
C LYS A 80 0.41 -26.36 17.19
N ILE A 81 -0.06 -26.91 18.31
CA ILE A 81 0.51 -26.72 19.64
C ILE A 81 1.65 -27.72 19.78
N LYS A 82 2.84 -27.25 20.20
CA LYS A 82 4.00 -28.13 20.34
C LYS A 82 3.73 -29.13 21.47
N ALA A 83 3.88 -30.43 21.21
CA ALA A 83 3.72 -31.50 22.18
C ALA A 83 4.80 -32.56 21.92
N GLU A 84 5.70 -32.76 22.88
CA GLU A 84 6.75 -33.79 22.82
C GLU A 84 6.58 -34.73 24.01
N ALA A 85 6.51 -36.03 23.72
CA ALA A 85 6.51 -37.07 24.74
C ALA A 85 7.92 -37.21 25.34
N GLN A 86 7.99 -37.21 26.66
CA GLN A 86 9.20 -37.43 27.45
C GLN A 86 9.16 -38.81 28.12
N PRO A 87 10.34 -39.39 28.46
CA PRO A 87 10.40 -40.67 29.18
C PRO A 87 9.63 -40.59 30.51
N GLY A 88 8.78 -41.58 30.78
CA GLY A 88 7.99 -41.66 32.03
C GLY A 88 6.52 -41.22 31.92
N GLY A 89 5.96 -41.13 30.71
CA GLY A 89 4.53 -40.82 30.52
C GLY A 89 4.20 -39.34 30.72
N THR A 90 5.14 -38.45 30.38
CA THR A 90 4.96 -36.99 30.47
C THR A 90 4.93 -36.37 29.07
N ILE A 91 4.01 -35.43 28.81
CA ILE A 91 4.00 -34.61 27.59
C ILE A 91 4.38 -33.19 27.95
N ALA A 92 5.34 -32.59 27.24
CA ALA A 92 5.78 -31.21 27.46
C ALA A 92 5.74 -30.39 26.18
N GLY A 93 5.51 -29.08 26.31
CA GLY A 93 5.47 -28.19 25.16
C GLY A 93 5.17 -26.74 25.52
N PHE A 94 4.76 -25.94 24.53
CA PHE A 94 4.30 -24.57 24.72
C PHE A 94 3.14 -24.26 23.78
N VAL A 95 2.27 -23.31 24.18
CA VAL A 95 1.05 -22.98 23.41
C VAL A 95 1.26 -21.81 22.44
N LEU A 96 1.66 -20.62 22.92
CA LEU A 96 1.75 -19.41 22.09
C LEU A 96 3.16 -18.83 22.01
N HIS A 97 3.84 -18.68 23.15
CA HIS A 97 5.22 -18.23 23.23
C HIS A 97 6.08 -19.27 23.96
N GLN A 98 7.40 -19.27 23.73
CA GLN A 98 8.34 -20.19 24.41
C GLN A 98 8.34 -20.07 25.94
N LEU A 99 7.81 -18.96 26.48
CA LEU A 99 7.62 -18.73 27.91
C LEU A 99 6.32 -19.34 28.46
N ASP A 100 5.35 -19.69 27.60
CA ASP A 100 4.06 -20.28 27.96
C ASP A 100 4.14 -21.82 27.93
N GLN A 101 5.05 -22.38 28.72
CA GLN A 101 5.29 -23.82 28.76
C GLN A 101 4.19 -24.56 29.51
N TYR A 102 3.92 -25.80 29.09
CA TYR A 102 3.06 -26.74 29.80
C TYR A 102 3.71 -28.11 29.93
N THR A 103 3.33 -28.83 30.99
CA THR A 103 3.71 -30.25 31.21
C THR A 103 2.51 -31.03 31.74
N ILE A 104 2.20 -32.16 31.11
CA ILE A 104 1.13 -33.09 31.50
C ILE A 104 1.82 -34.36 31.99
N SER A 105 1.71 -34.68 33.28
CA SER A 105 2.37 -35.83 33.91
C SER A 105 1.35 -36.90 34.29
N LEU A 106 1.48 -38.09 33.68
CA LEU A 106 0.67 -39.26 34.05
C LEU A 106 1.05 -39.78 35.44
N THR A 107 2.34 -39.77 35.82
CA THR A 107 2.79 -40.27 37.14
C THR A 107 2.31 -39.39 38.28
N ASP A 108 2.32 -38.07 38.10
CA ASP A 108 1.95 -37.10 39.14
C ASP A 108 0.46 -36.72 39.08
N HIS A 109 -0.30 -37.25 38.11
CA HIS A 109 -1.70 -36.90 37.83
C HIS A 109 -1.93 -35.38 37.87
N SER A 110 -1.08 -34.61 37.18
CA SER A 110 -1.14 -33.15 37.20
C SER A 110 -0.72 -32.51 35.88
N ILE A 111 -1.26 -31.32 35.63
CA ILE A 111 -0.92 -30.46 34.49
C ILE A 111 -0.36 -29.16 35.03
N THR A 112 0.86 -28.79 34.62
CA THR A 112 1.41 -27.47 34.90
C THR A 112 1.27 -26.60 33.68
N TYR A 113 0.66 -25.41 33.80
CA TYR A 113 0.53 -24.44 32.71
C TYR A 113 0.60 -23.01 33.27
N LYS A 114 1.33 -22.11 32.59
CA LYS A 114 1.57 -20.72 33.05
C LYS A 114 2.10 -20.61 34.50
N GLY A 115 2.86 -21.61 34.95
CA GLY A 115 3.41 -21.69 36.31
C GLY A 115 2.41 -22.09 37.41
N GLN A 116 1.17 -22.45 37.06
CA GLN A 116 0.18 -23.01 37.98
C GLN A 116 0.11 -24.53 37.81
N VAL A 117 0.05 -25.27 38.92
CA VAL A 117 -0.09 -26.73 38.94
C VAL A 117 -1.58 -27.06 39.17
N HIS A 118 -2.16 -27.78 38.22
CA HIS A 118 -3.54 -28.26 38.26
C HIS A 118 -3.51 -29.77 38.56
N GLY A 119 -4.06 -30.19 39.70
CA GLY A 119 -4.24 -31.61 40.00
C GLY A 119 -5.43 -32.19 39.23
N LEU A 120 -5.28 -33.39 38.68
CA LEU A 120 -6.32 -34.11 37.94
C LEU A 120 -7.00 -35.15 38.84
N ASN A 121 -8.31 -35.32 38.70
CA ASN A 121 -9.04 -36.35 39.43
C ASN A 121 -8.78 -37.75 38.82
N PRO A 122 -8.92 -38.84 39.60
CA PRO A 122 -8.84 -40.20 39.07
C PRO A 122 -9.90 -40.41 37.98
N GLY A 123 -9.46 -40.58 36.73
CA GLY A 123 -10.35 -40.70 35.58
C GLY A 123 -10.06 -39.72 34.45
N GLU A 124 -9.62 -38.49 34.76
CA GLU A 124 -9.54 -37.37 33.80
C GLU A 124 -8.41 -37.48 32.76
N LEU A 125 -7.37 -38.26 33.06
CA LEU A 125 -6.25 -38.58 32.18
C LEU A 125 -6.08 -40.10 32.13
N GLN A 126 -6.05 -40.64 30.92
CA GLN A 126 -5.92 -42.08 30.66
C GLN A 126 -4.77 -42.35 29.69
N GLU A 127 -4.12 -43.49 29.86
CA GLU A 127 -3.17 -44.03 28.89
C GLU A 127 -3.82 -45.19 28.15
N PHE A 128 -3.80 -45.13 26.82
CA PHE A 128 -4.28 -46.21 25.96
C PHE A 128 -3.35 -46.34 24.76
N GLU A 129 -2.84 -47.55 24.51
CA GLU A 129 -1.89 -47.86 23.44
C GLU A 129 -0.65 -46.93 23.37
N GLY A 130 -0.20 -46.43 24.53
CA GLY A 130 0.97 -45.54 24.63
C GLY A 130 0.70 -44.06 24.33
N ASN A 131 -0.56 -43.67 24.10
CA ASN A 131 -1.00 -42.28 23.96
C ASN A 131 -1.76 -41.81 25.20
N LEU A 132 -1.63 -40.53 25.52
CA LEU A 132 -2.38 -39.89 26.60
C LEU A 132 -3.69 -39.29 26.08
N TYR A 133 -4.79 -39.68 26.72
CA TYR A 133 -6.14 -39.19 26.44
C TYR A 133 -6.61 -38.36 27.62
N LEU A 134 -7.01 -37.11 27.33
CA LEU A 134 -7.50 -36.18 28.34
C LEU A 134 -9.00 -35.94 28.15
N GLN A 135 -9.72 -35.83 29.24
CA GLN A 135 -11.15 -35.53 29.21
C GLN A 135 -11.42 -34.19 28.53
N ILE A 136 -12.45 -34.13 27.67
CA ILE A 136 -12.75 -32.94 26.86
C ILE A 136 -13.01 -31.66 27.66
N SER A 137 -13.54 -31.77 28.89
CA SER A 137 -13.79 -30.63 29.78
C SER A 137 -12.49 -29.98 30.27
N THR A 138 -11.46 -30.79 30.53
CA THR A 138 -10.17 -30.34 31.07
C THR A 138 -9.39 -29.47 30.09
N PHE A 139 -9.56 -29.70 28.78
CA PHE A 139 -9.01 -28.81 27.74
C PHE A 139 -9.58 -27.39 27.81
N GLY A 140 -10.88 -27.26 28.13
CA GLY A 140 -11.54 -25.96 28.30
C GLY A 140 -11.07 -25.22 29.54
N GLU A 141 -10.93 -25.94 30.66
CA GLU A 141 -10.56 -25.36 31.95
C GLU A 141 -9.10 -24.90 32.02
N ILE A 142 -8.17 -25.66 31.45
CA ILE A 142 -6.72 -25.40 31.58
C ILE A 142 -6.17 -24.65 30.37
N PHE A 143 -6.53 -25.08 29.16
CA PHE A 143 -5.97 -24.53 27.91
C PHE A 143 -6.89 -23.51 27.22
N GLU A 144 -8.05 -23.21 27.80
CA GLU A 144 -9.08 -22.33 27.21
C GLU A 144 -9.59 -22.84 25.84
N LEU A 145 -9.56 -24.18 25.66
CA LEU A 145 -10.04 -24.90 24.46
C LEU A 145 -11.39 -25.55 24.76
N SER A 146 -12.48 -24.80 24.61
CA SER A 146 -13.83 -25.28 24.93
C SER A 146 -14.27 -26.34 23.91
N CYS A 147 -14.36 -27.59 24.35
CA CYS A 147 -14.79 -28.73 23.53
C CYS A 147 -16.22 -29.12 23.89
N GLN A 148 -17.14 -29.02 22.93
CA GLN A 148 -18.53 -29.49 23.08
C GLN A 148 -18.73 -30.75 22.25
N PHE A 149 -19.05 -31.86 22.90
CA PHE A 149 -19.29 -33.13 22.22
C PHE A 149 -20.78 -33.33 21.91
N ASP A 150 -21.09 -33.52 20.63
CA ASP A 150 -22.40 -33.93 20.14
C ASP A 150 -22.41 -35.45 19.92
N PHE A 151 -23.04 -36.15 20.87
CA PHE A 151 -23.21 -37.60 20.83
C PHE A 151 -23.97 -38.08 19.59
N ARG A 152 -24.90 -37.29 19.05
CA ARG A 152 -25.75 -37.73 17.94
C ARG A 152 -24.99 -37.79 16.62
N ASN A 153 -24.03 -36.88 16.46
CA ASN A 153 -23.24 -36.74 15.24
C ASN A 153 -21.79 -37.22 15.40
N LEU A 154 -21.43 -37.75 16.59
CA LEU A 154 -20.06 -38.16 16.96
C LEU A 154 -19.03 -37.09 16.61
N GLN A 155 -19.37 -35.84 16.92
CA GLN A 155 -18.61 -34.66 16.54
C GLN A 155 -18.27 -33.81 17.77
N VAL A 156 -17.02 -33.35 17.85
CA VAL A 156 -16.63 -32.33 18.84
C VAL A 156 -16.52 -30.99 18.14
N LYS A 157 -17.27 -30.00 18.61
CA LYS A 157 -17.08 -28.60 18.22
C LYS A 157 -16.10 -27.96 19.19
N LEU A 158 -14.96 -27.49 18.69
CA LEU A 158 -13.94 -26.84 19.50
C LEU A 158 -13.93 -25.33 19.24
N GLU A 159 -14.06 -24.55 20.31
CA GLU A 159 -13.97 -23.09 20.30
C GLU A 159 -12.80 -22.63 21.19
N ALA A 160 -11.93 -21.77 20.65
CA ALA A 160 -10.75 -21.29 21.36
C ALA A 160 -10.84 -19.78 21.62
N SER A 161 -10.60 -19.36 22.87
CA SER A 161 -10.56 -17.93 23.28
C SER A 161 -9.29 -17.18 22.82
N PRO A 162 -8.09 -17.81 22.76
CA PRO A 162 -6.91 -17.18 22.16
C PRO A 162 -6.73 -17.50 20.65
N GLU A 163 -6.08 -16.61 19.88
CA GLU A 163 -5.64 -16.91 18.51
C GLU A 163 -4.58 -18.03 18.52
N LEU A 164 -5.00 -19.28 18.28
CA LEU A 164 -4.13 -20.46 18.22
C LEU A 164 -3.01 -20.33 17.17
N PRO A 165 -1.86 -21.03 17.36
CA PRO A 165 -0.74 -21.03 16.41
C PRO A 165 -1.15 -21.32 14.96
N VAL A 166 -2.08 -22.26 14.77
CA VAL A 166 -2.59 -22.65 13.45
C VAL A 166 -3.27 -21.49 12.70
N PHE A 167 -4.05 -20.64 13.38
CA PHE A 167 -4.67 -19.47 12.75
C PHE A 167 -3.65 -18.40 12.37
N LYS A 168 -2.61 -18.22 13.21
CA LYS A 168 -1.47 -17.35 12.85
C LYS A 168 -0.70 -17.90 11.65
N GLN A 169 -0.53 -19.22 11.55
CA GLN A 169 0.10 -19.87 10.38
C GLN A 169 -0.74 -19.67 9.11
N ILE A 170 -2.04 -19.99 9.14
CA ILE A 170 -2.94 -19.81 7.99
C ILE A 170 -2.95 -18.35 7.54
N ARG A 171 -3.04 -17.40 8.47
CA ARG A 171 -2.99 -15.97 8.14
C ARG A 171 -1.68 -15.57 7.48
N ARG A 172 -0.53 -16.10 7.95
CA ARG A 172 0.78 -15.89 7.32
C ARG A 172 0.83 -16.51 5.93
N GLU A 173 0.33 -17.72 5.74
CA GLU A 173 0.26 -18.37 4.43
C GLU A 173 -0.64 -17.60 3.46
N LEU A 174 -1.78 -17.06 3.92
CA LEU A 174 -2.63 -16.18 3.13
C LEU A 174 -1.93 -14.86 2.78
N MET A 175 -1.19 -14.27 3.72
CA MET A 175 -0.36 -13.09 3.43
C MET A 175 0.72 -13.41 2.40
N ARG A 176 1.43 -14.55 2.54
CA ARG A 176 2.45 -15.02 1.61
C ARG A 176 1.90 -15.33 0.22
N LYS A 177 0.72 -15.94 0.12
CA LYS A 177 0.01 -16.18 -1.16
C LYS A 177 -0.42 -14.89 -1.85
N ASN A 178 -0.56 -13.80 -1.10
CA ASN A 178 -0.85 -12.48 -1.63
C ASN A 178 0.42 -11.66 -1.96
N LEU A 179 1.62 -12.18 -1.66
CA LEU A 179 2.88 -11.59 -2.12
C LEU A 179 2.99 -11.73 -3.65
N GLY A 180 3.53 -10.70 -4.30
CA GLY A 180 3.63 -10.62 -5.76
C GLY A 180 2.45 -9.94 -6.46
N LYS A 181 1.30 -9.73 -5.78
CA LYS A 181 0.25 -8.84 -6.32
C LYS A 181 0.62 -7.35 -6.22
N GLY A 182 1.69 -7.00 -5.50
CA GLY A 182 2.13 -5.63 -5.23
C GLY A 182 3.39 -5.14 -5.95
N GLN A 183 4.14 -5.99 -6.65
CA GLN A 183 5.43 -5.62 -7.27
C GLN A 183 5.30 -5.35 -8.77
N HIS A 184 5.92 -4.26 -9.23
CA HIS A 184 5.98 -3.75 -10.61
C HIS A 184 4.72 -4.00 -11.44
N TYR A 185 3.73 -3.14 -11.25
CA TYR A 185 2.61 -3.06 -12.17
C TYR A 185 3.09 -2.51 -13.50
N ASN A 186 3.12 -3.37 -14.52
CA ASN A 186 3.08 -2.90 -15.89
C ASN A 186 1.66 -2.43 -16.14
N PRO A 187 1.41 -1.12 -16.30
CA PRO A 187 0.09 -0.67 -16.70
C PRO A 187 -0.22 -1.22 -18.09
N ASP A 188 -1.50 -1.50 -18.36
CA ASP A 188 -1.95 -1.90 -19.69
C ASP A 188 -1.80 -0.71 -20.66
N MET A 189 -1.97 0.51 -20.14
CA MET A 189 -1.86 1.76 -20.88
C MET A 189 -1.37 2.90 -19.98
N ALA A 190 -0.58 3.82 -20.54
CA ALA A 190 -0.09 5.01 -19.85
C ALA A 190 -0.46 6.30 -20.60
N PHE A 191 -1.17 7.22 -19.93
CA PHE A 191 -1.51 8.53 -20.46
C PHE A 191 -0.61 9.62 -19.89
N LEU A 192 -0.09 10.47 -20.77
CA LEU A 192 0.58 11.71 -20.40
C LEU A 192 -0.46 12.79 -20.06
N PRO A 193 -0.14 13.75 -19.16
CA PRO A 193 -1.03 14.87 -18.88
C PRO A 193 -1.28 15.69 -20.15
N LYS A 194 -2.55 15.95 -20.48
CA LYS A 194 -2.96 16.80 -21.60
C LYS A 194 -3.08 18.27 -21.14
N TYR A 195 -2.22 19.14 -21.64
CA TYR A 195 -2.30 20.58 -21.38
C TYR A 195 -3.17 21.29 -22.43
N THR A 196 -3.95 22.28 -22.00
CA THR A 196 -4.80 23.10 -22.88
C THR A 196 -4.19 24.48 -23.12
N LEU A 197 -4.73 25.20 -24.12
CA LEU A 197 -4.30 26.56 -24.43
C LEU A 197 -4.74 27.57 -23.36
N ALA A 198 -5.94 27.41 -22.82
CA ALA A 198 -6.49 28.23 -21.76
C ALA A 198 -7.52 27.44 -20.96
N ASP A 199 -7.43 27.50 -19.63
CA ASP A 199 -8.38 26.88 -18.71
C ASP A 199 -8.41 27.68 -17.40
N PHE A 200 -9.57 27.73 -16.75
CA PHE A 200 -9.75 28.37 -15.44
C PHE A 200 -9.98 27.29 -14.38
N GLU A 201 -9.07 27.21 -13.40
CA GLU A 201 -9.18 26.24 -12.32
C GLU A 201 -10.09 26.79 -11.21
N GLY A 202 -9.80 28.00 -10.72
CA GLY A 202 -10.55 28.55 -9.60
C GLY A 202 -9.93 29.81 -9.00
N LEU A 203 -10.48 30.19 -7.85
CA LEU A 203 -10.11 31.37 -7.09
C LEU A 203 -10.04 31.04 -5.59
N ASP A 204 -8.92 31.39 -4.96
CA ASP A 204 -8.76 31.36 -3.51
C ASP A 204 -8.72 32.78 -2.96
N TRP A 205 -9.31 32.99 -1.79
CA TRP A 205 -9.28 34.27 -1.12
C TRP A 205 -9.01 34.14 0.38
N ASN A 206 -8.32 35.14 0.92
CA ASN A 206 -8.08 35.29 2.35
C ASN A 206 -8.20 36.75 2.76
N LEU A 207 -8.85 36.98 3.89
CA LEU A 207 -8.92 38.28 4.53
C LEU A 207 -8.58 38.13 6.01
N THR A 208 -7.67 38.98 6.49
CA THR A 208 -7.31 39.09 7.90
C THR A 208 -7.46 40.54 8.35
N LEU A 209 -8.11 40.75 9.48
CA LEU A 209 -8.33 42.04 10.11
C LEU A 209 -7.75 41.99 11.53
N ASN A 210 -6.87 42.93 11.86
CA ASN A 210 -6.38 43.15 13.21
C ASN A 210 -6.77 44.55 13.65
N LYS A 211 -7.44 44.67 14.80
CA LYS A 211 -7.88 45.96 15.35
C LYS A 211 -7.53 46.04 16.83
N TRP A 212 -6.94 47.16 17.22
CA TRP A 212 -6.70 47.52 18.62
C TRP A 212 -7.73 48.59 19.04
N LEU A 213 -8.45 48.31 20.11
CA LEU A 213 -9.46 49.20 20.69
C LEU A 213 -9.05 49.53 22.13
N GLY A 214 -8.82 50.81 22.43
CA GLY A 214 -8.69 51.26 23.82
C GLY A 214 -10.07 51.42 24.44
N LEU A 215 -10.31 50.79 25.58
CA LEU A 215 -11.62 50.82 26.24
C LEU A 215 -11.82 52.03 27.18
N ILE A 216 -10.78 52.83 27.43
CA ILE A 216 -10.85 54.07 28.21
C ILE A 216 -9.93 55.13 27.57
N GLN A 217 -10.48 56.28 27.16
CA GLN A 217 -9.70 57.50 26.90
C GLN A 217 -9.26 58.07 28.25
N ARG A 218 -7.98 58.00 28.59
CA ARG A 218 -7.37 58.98 29.50
C ARG A 218 -6.80 60.09 28.62
N GLU A 219 -7.21 61.31 28.90
CA GLU A 219 -6.95 62.51 28.09
C GLU A 219 -5.47 62.96 28.07
N GLU A 220 -4.58 62.28 28.79
CA GLU A 220 -3.16 62.58 28.78
C GLU A 220 -2.36 61.29 28.66
N GLN A 221 -1.86 61.04 27.44
CA GLN A 221 -0.63 60.35 27.07
C GLN A 221 -0.82 59.94 25.62
N VAL A 222 -0.33 60.78 24.70
CA VAL A 222 -0.16 60.44 23.29
C VAL A 222 0.87 59.31 23.23
N VAL A 223 0.41 58.07 23.39
CA VAL A 223 1.16 56.91 22.94
C VAL A 223 1.13 56.98 21.42
N THR A 224 2.29 57.25 20.83
CA THR A 224 2.57 57.34 19.39
C THR A 224 2.40 55.98 18.69
N GLY A 225 1.20 55.43 18.76
CA GLY A 225 0.78 54.23 18.06
C GLY A 225 -0.68 54.40 17.71
N THR A 226 -0.95 54.96 16.53
CA THR A 226 -2.31 55.19 16.01
C THR A 226 -3.15 53.93 16.22
N PRO A 227 -4.36 54.01 16.81
CA PRO A 227 -5.32 52.91 16.83
C PRO A 227 -5.71 52.57 15.38
N GLY A 228 -4.94 51.71 14.73
CA GLY A 228 -5.10 51.38 13.33
C GLY A 228 -5.75 50.02 13.14
N VAL A 229 -6.78 49.96 12.30
CA VAL A 229 -7.20 48.69 11.69
C VAL A 229 -6.10 48.29 10.71
N GLN A 230 -5.47 47.16 10.93
CA GLN A 230 -4.55 46.54 9.96
C GLN A 230 -5.31 45.44 9.25
N SER A 231 -5.72 45.70 8.00
CA SER A 231 -6.24 44.68 7.11
C SER A 231 -5.11 44.13 6.23
N ARG A 232 -5.17 42.84 5.93
CA ARG A 232 -4.38 42.24 4.87
C ARG A 232 -5.17 41.11 4.25
N GLY A 233 -4.91 40.81 2.99
CA GLY A 233 -5.58 39.71 2.33
C GLY A 233 -4.86 39.32 1.05
N PHE A 234 -5.33 38.26 0.44
CA PHE A 234 -4.94 37.96 -0.92
C PHE A 234 -6.13 37.39 -1.69
N VAL A 235 -6.05 37.56 -3.00
CA VAL A 235 -6.86 36.80 -3.96
C VAL A 235 -5.89 36.10 -4.89
N SER A 236 -6.12 34.82 -5.16
CA SER A 236 -5.34 34.02 -6.10
C SER A 236 -6.27 33.40 -7.12
N MET A 237 -5.81 33.31 -8.37
CA MET A 237 -6.44 32.52 -9.42
C MET A 237 -5.42 31.51 -9.97
N GLY A 238 -5.92 30.36 -10.39
CA GLY A 238 -5.14 29.32 -11.05
C GLY A 238 -5.83 28.85 -12.32
N GLY A 239 -5.06 28.19 -13.18
CA GLY A 239 -5.57 27.63 -14.42
C GLY A 239 -4.44 27.23 -15.37
N GLU A 240 -4.81 26.97 -16.62
CA GLU A 240 -3.85 26.73 -17.70
C GLU A 240 -3.84 27.93 -18.65
N LEU A 241 -2.64 28.27 -19.14
CA LEU A 241 -2.46 29.28 -20.17
C LEU A 241 -1.24 28.89 -21.01
N GLY A 242 -1.34 28.88 -22.32
CA GLY A 242 -0.23 28.57 -23.22
C GLY A 242 0.41 27.21 -22.97
N TYR A 243 -0.38 26.16 -22.69
CA TYR A 243 0.09 24.80 -22.40
C TYR A 243 0.99 24.67 -21.16
N GLY A 244 0.77 25.53 -20.17
CA GLY A 244 1.41 25.45 -18.87
C GLY A 244 0.48 25.95 -17.77
N ASN A 245 0.84 25.67 -16.53
CA ASN A 245 0.05 26.04 -15.36
C ASN A 245 0.32 27.50 -15.03
N PHE A 246 -0.73 28.30 -15.02
CA PHE A 246 -0.67 29.72 -14.70
C PHE A 246 -1.28 29.96 -13.32
N ASN A 247 -0.59 30.74 -12.50
CA ASN A 247 -1.04 31.16 -11.20
C ASN A 247 -0.82 32.66 -11.07
N ALA A 248 -1.84 33.39 -10.64
CA ALA A 248 -1.75 34.81 -10.34
C ALA A 248 -2.27 35.06 -8.93
N ARG A 249 -1.52 35.78 -8.12
CA ARG A 249 -1.93 36.19 -6.76
C ARG A 249 -1.68 37.65 -6.55
N ILE A 250 -2.63 38.32 -5.91
CA ILE A 250 -2.51 39.71 -5.48
C ILE A 250 -2.57 39.74 -3.95
N ASN A 251 -1.54 40.27 -3.32
CA ASN A 251 -1.43 40.41 -1.87
C ASN A 251 -1.68 41.87 -1.47
N TRP A 252 -2.75 42.13 -0.73
CA TRP A 252 -3.11 43.47 -0.27
C TRP A 252 -2.78 43.67 1.21
N PHE A 253 -2.29 44.86 1.57
CA PHE A 253 -2.16 45.33 2.94
C PHE A 253 -2.83 46.71 3.05
N GLY A 254 -3.74 46.88 3.99
CA GLY A 254 -4.64 48.04 4.09
C GLY A 254 -3.96 49.39 4.27
N ASN A 255 -2.72 49.40 4.78
CA ASN A 255 -1.97 50.62 5.06
C ASN A 255 -0.84 50.85 4.05
N SER A 256 -0.85 50.15 2.91
CA SER A 256 0.15 50.32 1.86
C SER A 256 -0.52 50.43 0.49
N GLU A 257 0.06 51.23 -0.39
CA GLU A 257 -0.32 51.26 -1.80
C GLU A 257 -0.06 49.90 -2.47
N LEU A 258 -0.93 49.53 -3.41
CA LEU A 258 -0.74 48.33 -4.21
C LEU A 258 0.34 48.59 -5.25
N THR A 259 1.44 47.84 -5.19
CA THR A 259 2.55 47.93 -6.16
C THR A 259 2.71 46.61 -6.90
N PHE A 260 3.49 46.57 -7.99
CA PHE A 260 3.79 45.31 -8.69
C PHE A 260 4.47 44.25 -7.78
N ARG A 261 5.11 44.65 -6.68
CA ARG A 261 5.69 43.71 -5.69
C ARG A 261 4.63 42.87 -4.98
N ASN A 262 3.40 43.36 -4.96
CA ASN A 262 2.24 42.68 -4.37
C ASN A 262 1.62 41.64 -5.30
N VAL A 263 2.03 41.62 -6.59
CA VAL A 263 1.49 40.74 -7.62
C VAL A 263 2.47 39.60 -7.90
N ASP A 264 2.01 38.36 -7.69
CA ASP A 264 2.74 37.14 -7.95
C ASP A 264 2.17 36.48 -9.21
N LEU A 265 2.87 36.59 -10.33
CA LEU A 265 2.53 35.88 -11.56
C LEU A 265 3.51 34.74 -11.76
N ARG A 266 3.02 33.53 -12.00
CA ARG A 266 3.87 32.36 -12.26
C ARG A 266 3.24 31.50 -13.35
N TRP A 267 4.04 31.19 -14.35
CA TRP A 267 3.73 30.18 -15.35
C TRP A 267 4.72 29.02 -15.23
N LYS A 268 4.23 27.78 -15.20
CA LYS A 268 5.07 26.58 -15.05
C LYS A 268 4.62 25.47 -15.99
N ARG A 269 5.55 24.98 -16.81
CA ARG A 269 5.37 23.81 -17.66
C ARG A 269 6.28 22.67 -17.25
N VAL A 270 5.72 21.47 -17.16
CA VAL A 270 6.46 20.23 -16.93
C VAL A 270 6.53 19.47 -18.24
N LEU A 271 7.74 19.03 -18.60
CA LEU A 271 8.06 18.28 -19.80
C LEU A 271 8.23 16.78 -19.47
N THR A 272 8.27 15.94 -20.49
CA THR A 272 8.39 14.47 -20.37
C THR A 272 9.63 14.05 -19.56
N SER A 273 9.51 12.93 -18.84
CA SER A 273 10.56 12.40 -17.94
C SER A 273 11.88 12.04 -18.63
N GLN A 274 11.85 11.77 -19.95
CA GLN A 274 13.01 11.41 -20.77
C GLN A 274 13.84 12.62 -21.25
N ASN A 275 13.34 13.85 -21.09
CA ASN A 275 14.03 15.04 -21.55
C ASN A 275 15.14 15.46 -20.56
N THR A 276 16.24 15.98 -21.10
CA THR A 276 17.32 16.59 -20.32
C THR A 276 16.89 17.86 -19.58
N LEU A 277 15.77 18.47 -19.98
CA LEU A 277 15.07 19.56 -19.30
C LEU A 277 13.67 19.08 -18.93
N ARG A 278 13.27 19.22 -17.66
CA ARG A 278 11.98 18.70 -17.16
C ARG A 278 11.00 19.78 -16.73
N GLN A 279 11.46 20.96 -16.33
CA GLN A 279 10.59 22.03 -15.89
C GLN A 279 11.06 23.39 -16.41
N ILE A 280 10.11 24.18 -16.87
CA ILE A 280 10.28 25.59 -17.24
C ILE A 280 9.36 26.41 -16.35
N THR A 281 9.90 27.44 -15.70
CA THR A 281 9.13 28.41 -14.92
C THR A 281 9.39 29.82 -15.45
N LEU A 282 8.33 30.60 -15.63
CA LEU A 282 8.38 32.01 -15.98
C LEU A 282 7.62 32.83 -14.93
N GLY A 283 8.05 34.08 -14.70
CA GLY A 283 7.46 34.97 -13.70
C GLY A 283 8.19 34.85 -12.37
N ARG A 284 7.46 34.82 -11.26
CA ARG A 284 8.05 34.75 -9.93
C ARG A 284 8.68 33.38 -9.70
N ILE A 285 9.99 33.37 -9.50
CA ILE A 285 10.77 32.15 -9.25
C ILE A 285 11.04 32.04 -7.75
N ASN A 286 10.71 30.87 -7.19
CA ASN A 286 10.91 30.57 -5.78
C ASN A 286 12.14 29.68 -5.64
N GLY A 287 13.16 30.17 -4.96
CA GLY A 287 14.42 29.45 -4.76
C GLY A 287 15.52 29.87 -5.73
N ALA A 288 16.73 29.62 -5.25
CA ALA A 288 18.00 29.96 -5.88
C ALA A 288 18.31 31.46 -5.81
N SER A 289 18.65 31.92 -4.61
CA SER A 289 19.82 32.77 -4.48
C SER A 289 20.76 32.16 -3.44
N PHE A 290 22.06 32.22 -3.67
CA PHE A 290 23.07 31.86 -2.67
C PHE A 290 23.21 32.95 -1.60
N VAL A 291 22.73 34.17 -1.89
CA VAL A 291 22.72 35.30 -0.97
C VAL A 291 21.35 35.48 -0.32
N THR A 292 21.30 36.27 0.74
CA THR A 292 20.01 36.60 1.37
C THR A 292 19.33 37.73 0.60
N LEU A 293 18.25 37.40 -0.12
CA LEU A 293 17.39 38.37 -0.79
C LEU A 293 16.07 38.52 -0.03
N PHE A 294 15.59 39.76 0.10
CA PHE A 294 14.30 40.08 0.74
C PHE A 294 13.21 40.39 -0.27
N GLN A 295 13.63 40.72 -1.49
CA GLN A 295 12.76 41.04 -2.60
C GLN A 295 12.57 39.81 -3.48
N PRO A 296 11.42 39.69 -4.13
CA PRO A 296 11.17 38.59 -5.03
C PRO A 296 12.00 38.70 -6.31
N ILE A 297 12.27 37.53 -6.88
CA ILE A 297 12.93 37.41 -8.17
C ILE A 297 11.85 37.10 -9.21
N THR A 298 11.84 37.89 -10.28
CA THR A 298 10.99 37.65 -11.45
C THR A 298 11.88 37.37 -12.64
N GLY A 299 11.67 36.22 -13.30
CA GLY A 299 12.51 35.78 -14.39
C GLY A 299 12.15 34.39 -14.91
N ILE A 300 13.18 33.63 -15.29
CA ILE A 300 13.11 32.32 -15.92
C ILE A 300 13.86 31.31 -15.05
N GLY A 301 13.26 30.14 -14.84
CA GLY A 301 13.87 29.00 -14.15
C GLY A 301 13.79 27.74 -15.00
N LEU A 302 14.93 27.06 -15.16
CA LEU A 302 15.08 25.82 -15.92
C LEU A 302 15.68 24.74 -15.03
N THR A 303 15.10 23.53 -15.05
CA THR A 303 15.61 22.42 -14.25
C THR A 303 15.24 21.06 -14.83
N ASN A 304 16.10 20.06 -14.62
CA ASN A 304 15.80 18.65 -14.84
C ASN A 304 15.41 17.91 -13.55
N ALA A 305 15.27 18.62 -12.43
CA ALA A 305 14.76 18.06 -11.19
C ALA A 305 13.37 17.45 -11.44
N PRO A 306 13.04 16.33 -10.81
CA PRO A 306 11.70 15.77 -10.89
C PRO A 306 10.67 16.79 -10.32
N PRO A 307 9.49 16.92 -10.94
CA PRO A 307 8.47 17.88 -10.50
C PRO A 307 7.81 17.50 -9.18
N VAL A 308 7.91 16.24 -8.78
CA VAL A 308 7.44 15.69 -7.50
C VAL A 308 8.64 15.12 -6.75
N VAL A 309 8.57 15.17 -5.41
CA VAL A 309 9.59 14.56 -4.55
C VAL A 309 9.65 13.06 -4.86
N ARG A 310 10.87 12.56 -5.07
CA ARG A 310 11.08 11.13 -5.33
C ARG A 310 10.65 10.32 -4.12
N LYS A 311 9.90 9.25 -4.39
CA LYS A 311 9.48 8.30 -3.37
C LYS A 311 10.49 7.15 -3.24
N SER A 312 11.05 6.65 -4.35
CA SER A 312 12.08 5.61 -4.39
C SER A 312 13.50 6.17 -4.54
N PHE A 313 14.45 5.62 -3.78
CA PHE A 313 15.87 5.97 -3.86
C PHE A 313 16.70 4.94 -4.63
N GLY A 314 16.46 3.65 -4.37
CA GLY A 314 17.24 2.53 -4.93
C GLY A 314 16.97 1.24 -4.17
N PHE A 315 17.81 0.21 -4.35
CA PHE A 315 17.70 -1.06 -3.64
C PHE A 315 18.78 -1.18 -2.54
N HIS A 316 18.50 -1.96 -1.50
CA HIS A 316 19.44 -2.28 -0.43
C HIS A 316 19.44 -3.77 -0.17
N THR A 317 20.62 -4.35 -0.22
CA THR A 317 20.80 -5.78 -0.01
C THR A 317 20.97 -6.10 1.47
N ILE A 318 20.16 -7.02 1.99
CA ILE A 318 20.40 -7.68 3.28
C ILE A 318 20.94 -9.08 2.99
N ARG A 319 22.05 -9.44 3.63
CA ARG A 319 22.60 -10.80 3.59
C ARG A 319 23.08 -11.17 4.99
N ASP A 320 22.50 -12.22 5.57
CA ASP A 320 22.85 -12.70 6.91
C ASP A 320 22.47 -14.19 7.06
N PHE A 321 22.73 -14.77 8.22
CA PHE A 321 22.42 -16.17 8.52
C PHE A 321 21.38 -16.29 9.64
N THR A 322 20.52 -17.29 9.53
CA THR A 322 19.64 -17.78 10.60
C THR A 322 19.88 -19.28 10.80
N ARG A 323 19.04 -19.97 11.55
CA ARG A 323 19.13 -21.42 11.75
C ARG A 323 18.65 -22.17 10.50
N PRO A 324 19.13 -23.40 10.26
CA PRO A 324 18.74 -24.18 9.09
C PRO A 324 17.23 -24.37 8.98
N PHE A 325 16.69 -24.26 7.76
CA PHE A 325 15.26 -24.46 7.45
C PHE A 325 14.28 -23.45 8.05
N TRP A 326 14.77 -22.37 8.67
CA TRP A 326 13.92 -21.30 9.17
C TRP A 326 13.37 -20.45 8.02
N ILE A 327 12.14 -19.95 8.20
CA ILE A 327 11.50 -19.05 7.26
C ILE A 327 11.77 -17.62 7.69
N VAL A 328 12.40 -16.84 6.82
CA VAL A 328 12.64 -15.42 7.04
C VAL A 328 11.59 -14.63 6.27
N GLU A 329 10.80 -13.84 6.99
CA GLU A 329 9.86 -12.88 6.41
C GLU A 329 10.42 -11.46 6.52
N LEU A 330 10.50 -10.75 5.40
CA LEU A 330 10.93 -9.36 5.34
C LEU A 330 9.71 -8.44 5.25
N TYR A 331 9.62 -7.54 6.23
CA TYR A 331 8.64 -6.47 6.25
C TYR A 331 9.32 -5.11 6.04
N LEU A 332 8.79 -4.30 5.12
CA LEU A 332 9.17 -2.91 4.91
C LEU A 332 7.98 -2.02 5.28
N ASN A 333 8.15 -1.13 6.25
CA ASN A 333 7.10 -0.25 6.77
C ASN A 333 5.82 -1.01 7.18
N ASN A 334 6.00 -2.18 7.79
CA ASN A 334 4.97 -3.12 8.24
C ASN A 334 4.20 -3.86 7.12
N GLU A 335 4.62 -3.73 5.86
CA GLU A 335 4.11 -4.51 4.74
C GLU A 335 5.06 -5.67 4.44
N LEU A 336 4.54 -6.90 4.32
CA LEU A 336 5.35 -8.07 3.94
C LEU A 336 5.75 -7.89 2.47
N ILE A 337 7.06 -7.79 2.21
CA ILE A 337 7.59 -7.58 0.86
C ILE A 337 7.97 -8.91 0.23
N GLU A 338 8.67 -9.74 1.00
CA GLU A 338 9.24 -10.99 0.53
C GLU A 338 9.39 -11.96 1.71
N TYR A 339 9.48 -13.24 1.40
CA TYR A 339 9.85 -14.27 2.36
C TYR A 339 10.68 -15.34 1.66
N LEU A 340 11.55 -15.99 2.41
CA LEU A 340 12.30 -17.15 1.94
C LEU A 340 12.39 -18.19 3.04
N LYS A 341 12.48 -19.46 2.65
CA LYS A 341 12.87 -20.55 3.56
C LYS A 341 14.36 -20.80 3.36
N THR A 342 15.11 -20.77 4.44
CA THR A 342 16.56 -21.00 4.40
C THR A 342 16.90 -22.47 4.15
N ASP A 343 18.09 -22.69 3.59
CA ASP A 343 18.65 -24.01 3.34
C ASP A 343 19.35 -24.56 4.60
N GLU A 344 20.14 -25.62 4.43
CA GLU A 344 20.94 -26.24 5.48
C GLU A 344 22.00 -25.31 6.09
N THR A 345 22.40 -24.26 5.36
CA THR A 345 23.38 -23.27 5.83
C THR A 345 22.74 -22.14 6.63
N GLY A 346 21.42 -21.98 6.53
CA GLY A 346 20.70 -20.88 7.17
C GLY A 346 20.91 -19.52 6.49
N LEU A 347 21.58 -19.45 5.34
CA LEU A 347 21.84 -18.19 4.65
C LEU A 347 20.54 -17.61 4.06
N TYR A 348 20.36 -16.31 4.23
CA TYR A 348 19.29 -15.57 3.57
C TYR A 348 19.79 -14.29 2.90
N HIS A 349 19.11 -13.91 1.81
CA HIS A 349 19.46 -12.76 0.98
C HIS A 349 18.18 -12.08 0.49
N PHE A 350 18.07 -10.77 0.70
CA PHE A 350 16.97 -9.94 0.21
C PHE A 350 17.52 -8.70 -0.49
N GLU A 351 16.86 -8.28 -1.56
CA GLU A 351 17.11 -7.00 -2.22
C GLU A 351 15.88 -6.09 -2.06
N ILE A 352 16.05 -4.98 -1.35
CA ILE A 352 14.92 -4.22 -0.80
C ILE A 352 14.84 -2.85 -1.44
N PRO A 353 13.73 -2.48 -2.13
CA PRO A 353 13.56 -1.13 -2.62
C PRO A 353 13.41 -0.18 -1.41
N LEU A 354 14.35 0.75 -1.26
CA LEU A 354 14.30 1.78 -0.23
C LEU A 354 13.66 3.06 -0.76
N ASN A 355 12.79 3.63 0.07
CA ASN A 355 12.15 4.91 -0.18
C ASN A 355 12.93 6.05 0.48
N TYR A 356 12.77 7.28 -0.01
CA TYR A 356 13.26 8.43 0.73
C TYR A 356 12.51 8.59 2.06
N GLY A 357 13.22 9.01 3.10
CA GLY A 357 12.72 9.08 4.47
C GLY A 357 13.12 7.88 5.31
N SER A 358 12.28 7.53 6.29
CA SER A 358 12.55 6.44 7.22
C SER A 358 11.96 5.14 6.68
N ASN A 359 12.81 4.15 6.42
CA ASN A 359 12.39 2.79 6.04
C ASN A 359 12.53 1.90 7.27
N LYS A 360 11.41 1.45 7.84
CA LYS A 360 11.44 0.47 8.92
C LYS A 360 11.50 -0.93 8.31
N LEU A 361 12.60 -1.63 8.55
CA LEU A 361 12.82 -3.01 8.14
C LEU A 361 12.56 -3.91 9.35
N GLN A 362 11.74 -4.94 9.20
CA GLN A 362 11.57 -5.96 10.22
C GLN A 362 11.75 -7.33 9.56
N LEU A 363 12.70 -8.11 10.05
CA LEU A 363 12.84 -9.51 9.70
C LEU A 363 12.19 -10.33 10.80
N LYS A 364 11.20 -11.14 10.43
CA LYS A 364 10.60 -12.14 11.32
C LYS A 364 11.08 -13.50 10.90
N LEU A 365 11.81 -14.14 11.79
CA LEU A 365 12.44 -15.43 11.61
C LEU A 365 11.56 -16.48 12.29
N PHE A 366 11.10 -17.47 11.54
CA PHE A 366 10.21 -18.52 12.03
C PHE A 366 10.88 -19.89 11.95
N GLY A 367 10.97 -20.57 13.08
CA GLY A 367 11.47 -21.94 13.15
C GLY A 367 10.43 -22.99 12.72
N PRO A 368 10.87 -24.20 12.32
CA PRO A 368 9.99 -25.29 11.92
C PRO A 368 8.98 -25.72 13.00
N SER A 369 9.27 -25.45 14.27
CA SER A 369 8.42 -25.79 15.42
C SER A 369 7.63 -24.59 15.96
N GLY A 370 7.56 -23.48 15.20
CA GLY A 370 6.80 -22.29 15.56
C GLY A 370 7.57 -21.28 16.41
N GLU A 371 8.89 -21.41 16.54
CA GLU A 371 9.74 -20.39 17.14
C GLU A 371 9.65 -19.07 16.35
N GLU A 372 9.75 -17.92 17.04
CA GLU A 372 9.76 -16.60 16.42
C GLU A 372 10.93 -15.77 16.96
N GLU A 373 11.71 -15.18 16.06
CA GLU A 373 12.73 -14.18 16.36
C GLU A 373 12.49 -12.93 15.50
N LEU A 374 12.59 -11.75 16.12
CA LEU A 374 12.33 -10.47 15.47
C LEU A 374 13.60 -9.61 15.44
N ILE A 375 14.05 -9.27 14.24
CA ILE A 375 15.14 -8.33 14.02
C ILE A 375 14.55 -7.05 13.41
N GLU A 376 14.69 -5.92 14.10
CA GLU A 376 14.27 -4.62 13.57
C GLU A 376 15.48 -3.77 13.18
N GLU A 377 15.43 -3.21 11.98
CA GLU A 377 16.35 -2.21 11.49
C GLU A 377 15.58 -1.00 10.96
N THR A 378 16.18 0.18 11.00
CA THR A 378 15.59 1.36 10.37
C THR A 378 16.67 2.02 9.54
N VAL A 379 16.41 2.16 8.24
CA VAL A 379 17.32 2.81 7.31
C VAL A 379 16.72 4.15 6.92
N PHE A 380 17.43 5.23 7.26
CA PHE A 380 17.03 6.57 6.86
C PHE A 380 17.73 6.97 5.57
N ILE A 381 16.96 7.40 4.57
CA ILE A 381 17.47 7.96 3.32
C ILE A 381 17.05 9.43 3.23
N PRO A 382 18.01 10.36 3.22
CA PRO A 382 17.70 11.78 3.12
C PRO A 382 17.46 12.21 1.67
N PHE A 383 16.56 13.18 1.50
CA PHE A 383 16.24 13.77 0.19
C PHE A 383 17.39 14.56 -0.46
N LEU A 384 18.46 14.86 0.29
CA LEU A 384 19.66 15.55 -0.20
C LEU A 384 20.65 14.63 -0.92
N LEU A 385 20.45 13.32 -0.85
CA LEU A 385 21.29 12.33 -1.49
C LEU A 385 20.66 11.95 -2.84
N LEU A 386 21.44 12.02 -3.90
CA LEU A 386 21.00 11.63 -5.24
C LEU A 386 21.39 10.18 -5.53
N PRO A 387 20.57 9.42 -6.29
CA PRO A 387 20.93 8.12 -6.81
C PRO A 387 22.23 8.17 -7.62
N LYS A 388 22.92 7.03 -7.66
CA LYS A 388 24.18 6.90 -8.38
C LYS A 388 24.01 7.25 -9.86
N LYS A 389 24.95 8.02 -10.41
CA LYS A 389 24.97 8.54 -11.79
C LYS A 389 23.88 9.55 -12.14
N GLU A 390 23.11 10.04 -11.18
CA GLU A 390 22.07 11.02 -11.46
C GLU A 390 22.57 12.46 -11.26
N LEU A 391 22.33 13.30 -12.26
CA LEU A 391 22.64 14.73 -12.27
C LEU A 391 21.34 15.54 -12.17
N ILE A 392 21.25 16.43 -11.18
CA ILE A 392 20.20 17.45 -11.09
C ILE A 392 20.84 18.82 -11.26
N TYR A 393 20.21 19.68 -12.07
CA TYR A 393 20.60 21.08 -12.23
C TYR A 393 19.43 22.04 -12.01
N HIS A 394 19.74 23.23 -11.52
CA HIS A 394 18.84 24.38 -11.43
C HIS A 394 19.55 25.58 -12.04
N ILE A 395 18.95 26.19 -13.07
CA ILE A 395 19.46 27.39 -13.72
C ILE A 395 18.37 28.44 -13.65
N ASN A 396 18.70 29.61 -13.10
CA ASN A 396 17.75 30.70 -12.94
C ASN A 396 18.38 32.01 -13.42
N ALA A 397 17.56 32.86 -14.02
CA ALA A 397 17.96 34.21 -14.41
C ALA A 397 16.76 35.15 -14.26
N GLY A 398 16.98 36.34 -13.72
CA GLY A 398 15.89 37.28 -13.48
C GLY A 398 16.33 38.57 -12.83
N ILE A 399 15.34 39.32 -12.38
CA ILE A 399 15.51 40.62 -11.74
C ILE A 399 14.94 40.55 -10.33
N VAL A 400 15.71 41.05 -9.38
CA VAL A 400 15.30 41.23 -7.99
C VAL A 400 14.50 42.53 -7.90
N GLN A 401 13.24 42.46 -7.46
CA GLN A 401 12.31 43.60 -7.47
C GLN A 401 12.55 44.56 -6.27
N GLY A 402 13.73 45.19 -6.24
CA GLY A 402 14.18 46.19 -5.27
C GLY A 402 13.81 47.63 -5.64
N LEU A 403 14.40 48.60 -4.93
CA LEU A 403 14.40 50.01 -5.36
C LEU A 403 15.22 50.17 -6.64
N GLU A 404 16.27 49.35 -6.76
CA GLU A 404 17.05 49.13 -7.97
C GLU A 404 16.66 47.78 -8.57
N PHE A 405 16.70 47.67 -9.90
CA PHE A 405 16.41 46.44 -10.63
C PHE A 405 17.67 45.58 -10.75
N ASP A 406 18.08 44.97 -9.63
CA ASP A 406 19.27 44.14 -9.62
C ASP A 406 19.09 42.89 -10.47
N GLN A 407 20.11 42.56 -11.26
CA GLN A 407 20.17 41.37 -12.06
C GLN A 407 20.70 40.20 -11.23
N LEU A 408 20.06 39.04 -11.38
CA LEU A 408 20.49 37.80 -10.76
C LEU A 408 20.51 36.68 -11.80
N ALA A 409 21.59 35.91 -11.81
CA ALA A 409 21.67 34.66 -12.55
C ALA A 409 22.40 33.62 -11.72
N ASN A 410 21.90 32.40 -11.62
CA ASN A 410 22.63 31.32 -10.98
C ASN A 410 22.44 29.98 -11.66
N ALA A 411 23.42 29.13 -11.43
CA ALA A 411 23.42 27.73 -11.84
C ALA A 411 23.91 26.88 -10.68
N GLN A 412 23.18 25.82 -10.36
CA GLN A 412 23.58 24.82 -9.38
C GLN A 412 23.46 23.43 -9.99
N LEU A 413 24.48 22.61 -9.76
CA LEU A 413 24.60 21.22 -10.20
C LEU A 413 24.74 20.33 -8.97
N SER A 414 24.14 19.14 -9.00
CA SER A 414 24.26 18.12 -7.97
C SER A 414 24.34 16.75 -8.62
N TYR A 415 25.34 15.95 -8.26
CA TYR A 415 25.64 14.66 -8.88
C TYR A 415 25.84 13.56 -7.84
N GLY A 416 25.10 12.46 -7.99
CA GLY A 416 25.27 11.26 -7.17
C GLY A 416 26.45 10.41 -7.62
N LEU A 417 27.61 10.57 -6.97
CA LEU A 417 28.80 9.76 -7.25
C LEU A 417 28.59 8.28 -6.88
N THR A 418 27.95 8.04 -5.73
CA THR A 418 27.54 6.72 -5.25
C THR A 418 26.19 6.83 -4.55
N GLU A 419 25.59 5.71 -4.17
CA GLU A 419 24.35 5.67 -3.38
C GLU A 419 24.50 6.22 -1.95
N SER A 420 25.72 6.53 -1.50
CA SER A 420 25.99 7.14 -0.20
C SER A 420 26.70 8.48 -0.31
N PHE A 421 26.97 8.98 -1.52
CA PHE A 421 27.76 10.19 -1.72
C PHE A 421 27.26 11.05 -2.90
N THR A 422 26.90 12.29 -2.61
CA THR A 422 26.49 13.31 -3.58
C THR A 422 27.35 14.55 -3.42
N ILE A 423 27.83 15.07 -4.54
CA ILE A 423 28.55 16.35 -4.60
C ILE A 423 27.73 17.37 -5.37
N GLY A 424 27.91 18.63 -5.06
CA GLY A 424 27.28 19.72 -5.79
C GLY A 424 28.19 20.92 -5.91
N ALA A 425 28.00 21.67 -6.99
CA ALA A 425 28.72 22.89 -7.29
C ALA A 425 27.74 23.91 -7.87
N GLY A 426 27.96 25.19 -7.61
CA GLY A 426 27.12 26.24 -8.15
C GLY A 426 27.83 27.56 -8.23
N MET A 427 27.33 28.42 -9.11
CA MET A 427 27.80 29.79 -9.29
C MET A 427 26.61 30.74 -9.39
N GLU A 428 26.72 31.89 -8.76
CA GLU A 428 25.71 32.95 -8.77
C GLU A 428 26.36 34.28 -9.13
N TYR A 429 25.72 34.99 -10.05
CA TYR A 429 25.92 36.39 -10.35
C TYR A 429 24.81 37.21 -9.71
N TYR A 430 25.16 38.25 -8.95
CA TYR A 430 24.20 39.19 -8.38
C TYR A 430 24.74 40.62 -8.40
N SER A 431 24.05 41.52 -9.13
CA SER A 431 24.52 42.90 -9.30
C SER A 431 24.43 43.76 -8.05
N GLY A 432 23.58 43.40 -7.08
CA GLY A 432 23.42 44.16 -5.83
C GLY A 432 24.61 44.04 -4.86
N LEU A 433 25.60 43.19 -5.18
CA LEU A 433 26.87 43.09 -4.46
C LEU A 433 27.99 43.80 -5.24
N SER A 434 28.13 45.10 -5.01
CA SER A 434 29.13 45.98 -5.67
C SER A 434 30.57 45.45 -5.66
N ASP A 435 30.97 44.79 -4.57
CA ASP A 435 32.35 44.40 -4.32
C ASP A 435 32.65 42.94 -4.76
N ARG A 436 31.60 42.15 -5.03
CA ARG A 436 31.70 40.73 -5.38
C ARG A 436 30.46 40.29 -6.13
N LEU A 437 30.53 40.41 -7.45
CA LEU A 437 29.43 40.06 -8.35
C LEU A 437 29.22 38.55 -8.47
N PHE A 438 30.27 37.73 -8.28
CA PHE A 438 30.22 36.28 -8.46
C PHE A 438 30.46 35.52 -7.15
N ILE A 439 29.65 34.49 -6.93
CA ILE A 439 29.68 33.66 -5.73
C ILE A 439 29.69 32.18 -6.13
N SER A 440 30.72 31.47 -5.71
CA SER A 440 30.81 30.02 -5.87
C SER A 440 30.30 29.30 -4.63
N ARG A 441 29.65 28.16 -4.83
CA ARG A 441 29.10 27.30 -3.77
C ARG A 441 29.46 25.86 -4.05
N PHE A 442 29.99 25.16 -3.06
CA PHE A 442 30.27 23.73 -3.11
C PHE A 442 29.50 23.03 -2.00
N THR A 443 28.83 21.93 -2.32
CA THR A 443 28.07 21.14 -1.36
C THR A 443 28.49 19.69 -1.42
N THR A 444 28.46 19.01 -0.28
CA THR A 444 28.78 17.59 -0.23
C THR A 444 27.89 16.91 0.81
N THR A 445 27.20 15.85 0.39
CA THR A 445 26.32 15.04 1.22
C THR A 445 26.84 13.61 1.23
N LYS A 446 27.20 13.10 2.41
CA LYS A 446 27.70 11.74 2.61
C LYS A 446 26.90 11.02 3.69
N LYS A 447 26.38 9.85 3.36
CA LYS A 447 25.82 8.90 4.31
C LYS A 447 26.96 8.06 4.90
N LEU A 448 27.13 8.09 6.22
CA LEU A 448 28.16 7.38 6.97
C LEU A 448 27.49 6.22 7.74
N GLY A 449 27.62 4.99 7.24
CA GLY A 449 26.84 3.84 7.74
C GLY A 449 25.34 4.01 7.47
N ASN A 450 24.48 3.33 8.24
CA ASN A 450 23.02 3.33 7.94
C ASN A 450 22.26 4.52 8.53
N ASN A 451 22.85 5.20 9.51
CA ASN A 451 22.13 6.09 10.43
C ASN A 451 22.70 7.50 10.56
N VAL A 452 23.84 7.80 9.94
CA VAL A 452 24.48 9.12 10.03
C VAL A 452 24.53 9.78 8.66
N LEU A 453 24.12 11.03 8.57
CA LEU A 453 24.21 11.87 7.38
C LEU A 453 25.05 13.10 7.69
N LEU A 454 26.13 13.28 6.93
CA LEU A 454 26.93 14.49 6.95
C LEU A 454 26.63 15.32 5.68
N SER A 455 26.21 16.56 5.84
CA SER A 455 26.04 17.53 4.77
C SER A 455 26.94 18.73 5.04
N THR A 456 27.71 19.15 4.05
CA THR A 456 28.64 20.28 4.16
C THR A 456 28.41 21.25 3.01
N GLU A 457 28.63 22.52 3.28
CA GLU A 457 28.53 23.60 2.32
C GLU A 457 29.70 24.56 2.52
N TRP A 458 30.29 24.97 1.42
CA TRP A 458 31.41 25.88 1.41
C TRP A 458 31.24 26.92 0.31
N MET A 459 31.29 28.18 0.71
CA MET A 459 31.25 29.35 -0.16
C MET A 459 32.53 30.16 0.15
N PRO A 460 33.53 30.13 -0.75
CA PRO A 460 34.82 30.77 -0.52
C PRO A 460 34.69 32.23 -0.04
N ASP A 461 35.38 32.56 1.05
CA ASP A 461 35.39 33.86 1.75
C ASP A 461 34.03 34.41 2.20
N LEU A 462 32.98 33.58 2.23
CA LEU A 462 31.65 33.98 2.68
C LEU A 462 31.15 33.13 3.84
N LYS A 463 31.15 31.81 3.65
CA LYS A 463 30.51 30.87 4.58
C LYS A 463 31.09 29.47 4.47
N ALA A 464 31.21 28.79 5.60
CA ALA A 464 31.36 27.34 5.67
C ALA A 464 30.36 26.79 6.68
N SER A 465 29.63 25.74 6.34
CA SER A 465 28.71 25.07 7.25
C SER A 465 28.74 23.55 7.11
N GLY A 466 28.39 22.88 8.20
CA GLY A 466 28.30 21.44 8.29
C GLY A 466 27.12 21.04 9.17
N VAL A 467 26.39 20.02 8.73
CA VAL A 467 25.26 19.44 9.47
C VAL A 467 25.46 17.93 9.52
N LEU A 468 25.43 17.38 10.73
CA LEU A 468 25.44 15.95 11.00
C LEU A 468 24.09 15.58 11.62
N ASN A 469 23.34 14.72 10.95
CA ASN A 469 22.08 14.18 11.48
C ASN A 469 22.29 12.69 11.75
N THR A 470 21.85 12.21 12.90
CA THR A 470 21.86 10.79 13.22
C THR A 470 20.58 10.31 13.88
N ARG A 471 20.16 9.10 13.54
CA ARG A 471 19.00 8.44 14.15
C ARG A 471 19.35 7.02 14.58
N THR A 472 19.25 6.74 15.87
CA THR A 472 19.53 5.40 16.42
C THR A 472 18.34 4.47 16.26
N LYS A 473 18.58 3.15 16.36
CA LYS A 473 17.53 2.11 16.36
C LYS A 473 16.50 2.32 17.49
N ASN A 474 16.92 2.87 18.63
CA ASN A 474 16.05 3.15 19.78
C ASN A 474 15.22 4.44 19.62
N GLY A 475 15.25 5.07 18.45
CA GLY A 475 14.46 6.27 18.16
C GLY A 475 15.08 7.59 18.63
N ILE A 476 16.31 7.58 19.15
CA ILE A 476 17.05 8.80 19.48
C ILE A 476 17.44 9.52 18.19
N ILE A 477 17.13 10.81 18.09
CA ILE A 477 17.52 11.70 16.99
C ILE A 477 18.50 12.72 17.54
N LEU A 478 19.62 12.94 16.84
CA LEU A 478 20.62 13.95 17.17
C LEU A 478 21.00 14.72 15.89
N ASP A 479 20.81 16.03 15.93
CA ASP A 479 21.17 16.97 14.87
C ASP A 479 22.23 17.93 15.40
N LEU A 480 23.39 17.93 14.78
CA LEU A 480 24.49 18.84 15.05
C LEU A 480 24.67 19.74 13.83
N SER A 481 24.69 21.05 14.01
CA SER A 481 25.03 21.96 12.92
C SER A 481 26.01 23.02 13.38
N TYR A 482 26.98 23.31 12.52
CA TYR A 482 27.93 24.38 12.68
C TYR A 482 27.97 25.24 11.43
N GLU A 483 28.00 26.55 11.61
CA GLU A 483 28.14 27.53 10.54
C GLU A 483 29.16 28.57 10.97
N ASN A 484 30.04 28.94 10.05
CA ASN A 484 31.05 29.96 10.21
C ASN A 484 30.94 30.94 9.04
N LEU A 485 30.83 32.23 9.36
CA LEU A 485 30.69 33.32 8.41
C LEU A 485 31.98 34.15 8.38
N ALA A 486 32.40 34.54 7.18
CA ALA A 486 33.53 35.42 7.01
C ALA A 486 33.25 36.81 7.63
N LYS A 487 34.26 37.38 8.29
CA LYS A 487 34.14 38.71 8.92
C LYS A 487 33.90 39.78 7.84
N GLY A 488 32.86 40.60 8.04
CA GLY A 488 32.55 41.73 7.15
C GLY A 488 31.94 41.35 5.80
N GLN A 489 31.51 40.10 5.63
CA GLN A 489 30.78 39.68 4.43
C GLN A 489 29.47 40.48 4.25
N LYS A 490 29.10 40.79 2.99
CA LYS A 490 27.89 41.55 2.63
C LYS A 490 26.77 40.70 1.99
N ALA A 491 27.05 39.44 1.66
CA ALA A 491 26.10 38.51 1.01
C ALA A 491 24.93 38.10 1.93
N PHE A 492 25.13 38.14 3.25
CA PHE A 492 24.14 37.80 4.26
C PHE A 492 24.02 38.95 5.27
N PRO A 493 23.47 40.12 4.87
CA PRO A 493 23.56 41.36 5.65
C PRO A 493 22.77 41.34 6.97
N GLN A 494 21.83 40.41 7.15
CA GLN A 494 21.11 40.22 8.43
C GLN A 494 21.82 39.24 9.39
N LEU A 495 22.86 38.55 8.92
CA LEU A 495 23.61 37.59 9.73
C LEU A 495 24.86 38.27 10.32
N ASN A 496 24.69 38.82 11.52
CA ASN A 496 25.76 39.57 12.21
C ASN A 496 26.63 38.71 13.15
N TYR A 497 26.41 37.39 13.17
CA TYR A 497 27.23 36.46 13.93
C TYR A 497 28.42 35.97 13.09
N LEU A 498 29.51 35.61 13.75
CA LEU A 498 30.70 34.99 13.16
C LEU A 498 30.57 33.46 13.10
N SER A 499 29.97 32.86 14.12
CA SER A 499 29.68 31.42 14.10
C SER A 499 28.38 31.08 14.81
N LEU A 500 27.73 30.04 14.33
CA LEU A 500 26.51 29.46 14.88
C LEU A 500 26.73 27.97 15.13
N SER A 501 26.59 27.54 16.38
CA SER A 501 26.58 26.11 16.75
C SER A 501 25.18 25.75 17.24
N ARG A 502 24.62 24.64 16.77
CA ARG A 502 23.34 24.11 17.23
C ARG A 502 23.44 22.62 17.48
N ILE A 503 22.84 22.20 18.60
CA ILE A 503 22.70 20.81 18.99
C ILE A 503 21.22 20.59 19.29
N SER A 504 20.59 19.67 18.58
CA SER A 504 19.22 19.23 18.83
C SER A 504 19.26 17.74 19.12
N ALA A 505 18.69 17.31 20.25
CA ALA A 505 18.57 15.91 20.61
C ALA A 505 17.12 15.60 21.01
N MET A 506 16.56 14.51 20.52
CA MET A 506 15.27 13.97 20.95
C MET A 506 15.46 12.54 21.41
N ILE A 507 15.11 12.27 22.66
CA ILE A 507 15.34 11.01 23.36
C ILE A 507 13.98 10.49 23.85
N PRO A 508 13.37 9.52 23.14
CA PRO A 508 12.21 8.82 23.64
C PRO A 508 12.63 7.80 24.71
N PHE A 509 11.86 7.69 25.79
CA PHE A 509 12.09 6.69 26.83
C PHE A 509 10.76 6.23 27.44
N LYS A 510 10.75 5.05 28.07
CA LYS A 510 9.59 4.52 28.77
C LYS A 510 9.80 4.61 30.27
N LEU A 511 8.79 5.07 31.00
CA LEU A 511 8.77 5.08 32.46
C LEU A 511 7.41 4.53 32.92
N ARG A 512 7.42 3.44 33.72
CA ARG A 512 6.20 2.73 34.18
C ARG A 512 5.21 2.41 33.04
N GLY A 513 5.72 1.87 31.93
CA GLY A 513 4.91 1.49 30.76
C GLY A 513 4.41 2.64 29.88
N LYS A 514 4.61 3.91 30.27
CA LYS A 514 4.22 5.09 29.49
C LYS A 514 5.43 5.68 28.76
N MET A 515 5.22 6.18 27.55
CA MET A 515 6.27 6.80 26.74
C MET A 515 6.39 8.29 27.03
N TYR A 516 7.63 8.74 27.18
CA TYR A 516 8.01 10.13 27.41
C TYR A 516 9.06 10.52 26.38
N ASN A 517 9.08 11.81 26.02
CA ASN A 517 10.02 12.35 25.05
C ASN A 517 10.78 13.51 25.68
N SER A 518 12.09 13.35 25.86
CA SER A 518 12.99 14.43 26.21
C SER A 518 13.51 15.09 24.93
N ARG A 519 13.52 16.42 24.86
CA ARG A 519 14.13 17.17 23.76
C ARG A 519 15.03 18.25 24.32
N ILE A 520 16.26 18.32 23.80
CA ILE A 520 17.26 19.32 24.16
C ILE A 520 17.59 20.09 22.88
N ASN A 521 17.48 21.42 22.91
CA ASN A 521 17.94 22.30 21.85
C ASN A 521 18.91 23.31 22.44
N PHE A 522 20.17 23.22 22.07
CA PHE A 522 21.19 24.20 22.38
C PHE A 522 21.54 24.99 21.12
N THR A 523 21.63 26.30 21.25
CA THR A 523 22.06 27.21 20.18
C THR A 523 23.05 28.20 20.75
N GLU A 524 24.17 28.36 20.08
CA GLU A 524 25.21 29.31 20.42
C GLU A 524 25.49 30.20 19.21
N LEU A 525 25.29 31.49 19.40
CA LEU A 525 25.61 32.53 18.43
C LEU A 525 26.81 33.33 18.95
N ASN A 526 27.90 33.27 18.21
CA ASN A 526 29.09 34.04 18.49
C ASN A 526 29.10 35.30 17.63
N PHE A 527 29.00 36.47 18.24
CA PHE A 527 29.09 37.77 17.57
C PHE A 527 30.51 38.36 17.74
N PRO A 528 30.90 39.37 16.95
CA PRO A 528 32.24 39.97 17.06
C PRO A 528 32.62 40.47 18.47
N LYS A 529 31.64 40.87 19.30
CA LYS A 529 31.86 41.44 20.65
C LYS A 529 31.13 40.69 21.78
N SER A 530 30.36 39.66 21.46
CA SER A 530 29.50 39.01 22.47
C SER A 530 29.13 37.60 22.07
N LYS A 531 28.71 36.81 23.05
CA LYS A 531 28.27 35.43 22.86
C LYS A 531 26.89 35.26 23.48
N ASN A 532 25.99 34.66 22.71
CA ASN A 532 24.63 34.35 23.16
C ASN A 532 24.47 32.84 23.13
N GLN A 533 24.02 32.27 24.24
CA GLN A 533 23.76 30.84 24.36
C GLN A 533 22.34 30.63 24.83
N THR A 534 21.62 29.73 24.16
CA THR A 534 20.26 29.37 24.52
C THR A 534 20.16 27.86 24.62
N LEU A 535 19.63 27.36 25.73
CA LEU A 535 19.31 25.96 25.96
C LEU A 535 17.82 25.84 26.25
N LEU A 536 17.09 25.11 25.42
CA LEU A 536 15.71 24.71 25.66
C LEU A 536 15.67 23.20 25.89
N TRP A 537 15.36 22.81 27.12
CA TRP A 537 15.04 21.43 27.45
C TRP A 537 13.53 21.28 27.58
N SER A 538 12.95 20.22 27.04
CA SER A 538 11.53 19.90 27.22
C SER A 538 11.30 18.42 27.44
N LEU A 539 10.34 18.09 28.28
CA LEU A 539 9.89 16.74 28.59
C LEU A 539 8.39 16.67 28.38
N ASN A 540 7.98 15.82 27.44
CA ASN A 540 6.57 15.61 27.09
C ASN A 540 6.16 14.19 27.43
N GLY A 541 4.94 14.02 27.96
CA GLY A 541 4.35 12.71 28.21
C GLY A 541 3.08 12.80 29.04
N THR A 542 2.60 11.66 29.53
CA THR A 542 1.37 11.63 30.34
C THR A 542 1.72 11.49 31.82
N LEU A 543 1.36 12.48 32.64
CA LEU A 543 1.49 12.43 34.10
C LEU A 543 0.08 12.57 34.70
N PHE A 544 -0.24 11.72 35.69
CA PHE A 544 -1.55 11.72 36.36
C PHE A 544 -2.77 11.65 35.41
N GLY A 545 -2.64 10.95 34.28
CA GLY A 545 -3.71 10.83 33.28
C GLY A 545 -3.89 12.05 32.36
N ALA A 546 -3.10 13.12 32.57
CA ALA A 546 -3.12 14.33 31.76
C ALA A 546 -1.88 14.44 30.87
N MET A 547 -2.05 14.99 29.67
CA MET A 547 -0.92 15.31 28.81
C MET A 547 -0.14 16.45 29.46
N SER A 548 1.14 16.24 29.71
CA SER A 548 2.01 17.14 30.43
C SER A 548 3.22 17.53 29.58
N ASN A 549 3.52 18.82 29.54
CA ASN A 549 4.72 19.38 28.92
C ASN A 549 5.45 20.20 29.98
N PHE A 550 6.68 19.79 30.27
CA PHE A 550 7.62 20.52 31.09
C PHE A 550 8.70 21.08 30.17
N SER A 551 9.01 22.38 30.28
CA SER A 551 10.07 22.97 29.47
C SER A 551 10.88 23.99 30.25
N THR A 552 12.20 23.95 30.13
CA THR A 552 13.13 24.90 30.75
C THR A 552 13.93 25.58 29.67
N LEU A 553 13.83 26.91 29.62
CA LEU A 553 14.59 27.79 28.75
C LEU A 553 15.66 28.51 29.56
N VAL A 554 16.92 28.27 29.23
CA VAL A 554 18.06 29.03 29.70
C VAL A 554 18.52 29.92 28.56
N THR A 555 18.59 31.23 28.78
CA THR A 555 19.20 32.18 27.85
C THR A 555 20.31 32.90 28.58
N LYS A 556 21.55 32.70 28.12
CA LYS A 556 22.72 33.41 28.60
C LYS A 556 23.11 34.47 27.58
N TYR A 557 23.11 35.71 28.04
CA TYR A 557 23.53 36.88 27.26
C TYR A 557 24.67 37.56 28.02
N ARG A 558 25.87 37.55 27.44
CA ARG A 558 27.11 37.96 28.13
C ARG A 558 27.31 37.15 29.43
N GLU A 559 27.39 37.80 30.59
CA GLU A 559 27.58 37.15 31.89
C GLU A 559 26.26 36.76 32.59
N ALA A 560 25.12 37.32 32.19
CA ALA A 560 23.83 37.07 32.82
C ALA A 560 23.13 35.84 32.21
N ALA A 561 22.62 34.95 33.07
CA ALA A 561 21.81 33.79 32.67
C ALA A 561 20.37 33.94 33.18
N PHE A 562 19.41 33.87 32.27
CA PHE A 562 17.99 33.89 32.57
C PHE A 562 17.42 32.49 32.38
N VAL A 563 16.83 31.93 33.44
CA VAL A 563 16.28 30.58 33.45
C VAL A 563 14.79 30.65 33.72
N THR A 564 13.99 30.12 32.79
CA THR A 564 12.53 30.09 32.89
C THR A 564 12.03 28.68 32.67
N THR A 565 11.20 28.16 33.57
CA THR A 565 10.53 26.87 33.40
C THR A 565 9.05 27.07 33.20
N THR A 566 8.45 26.35 32.26
CA THR A 566 7.01 26.29 32.02
C THR A 566 6.53 24.87 32.20
N ILE A 567 5.49 24.73 33.00
CA ILE A 567 4.75 23.48 33.22
C ILE A 567 3.37 23.69 32.61
N GLN A 568 2.96 22.81 31.70
CA GLN A 568 1.64 22.83 31.10
C GLN A 568 0.99 21.45 31.22
N GLN A 569 -0.28 21.41 31.59
CA GLN A 569 -1.08 20.20 31.68
C GLN A 569 -2.43 20.39 30.99
N THR A 570 -2.85 19.37 30.24
CA THR A 570 -4.14 19.34 29.54
C THR A 570 -4.98 18.16 30.04
N TYR A 571 -6.16 18.47 30.57
CA TYR A 571 -7.14 17.52 31.06
C TYR A 571 -8.32 17.45 30.09
N ARG A 572 -8.72 16.23 29.73
CA ARG A 572 -9.98 15.99 29.00
C ARG A 572 -11.08 15.78 30.01
N LEU A 573 -12.07 16.65 29.99
CA LEU A 573 -13.26 16.59 30.84
C LEU A 573 -14.43 16.01 30.01
N PRO A 574 -15.51 15.56 30.67
CA PRO A 574 -16.72 15.11 29.97
C PRO A 574 -17.30 16.18 29.02
N ALA A 575 -18.15 15.75 28.07
CA ALA A 575 -18.81 16.62 27.09
C ALA A 575 -17.86 17.41 26.16
N ASP A 576 -16.79 16.76 25.69
CA ASP A 576 -15.80 17.31 24.75
C ASP A 576 -15.16 18.62 25.20
N LEU A 577 -15.00 18.78 26.52
CA LEU A 577 -14.36 19.92 27.14
C LEU A 577 -12.88 19.61 27.44
N MET A 578 -11.99 20.54 27.14
CA MET A 578 -10.56 20.44 27.45
C MET A 578 -10.14 21.59 28.35
N LEU A 579 -9.51 21.27 29.48
CA LEU A 579 -8.94 22.22 30.42
C LEU A 579 -7.42 22.25 30.26
N ASN A 580 -6.86 23.44 30.09
CA ASN A 580 -5.43 23.69 29.91
C ASN A 580 -4.90 24.56 31.04
N GLY A 581 -4.04 24.02 31.90
CA GLY A 581 -3.32 24.78 32.91
C GLY A 581 -1.87 25.01 32.50
N ARG A 582 -1.34 26.22 32.72
CA ARG A 582 0.06 26.54 32.48
C ARG A 582 0.62 27.44 33.59
N VAL A 583 1.78 27.07 34.11
CA VAL A 583 2.54 27.84 35.12
C VAL A 583 3.92 28.12 34.56
N GLN A 584 4.39 29.36 34.70
CA GLN A 584 5.73 29.76 34.30
C GLN A 584 6.51 30.33 35.49
N MET A 585 7.69 29.81 35.77
CA MET A 585 8.57 30.20 36.88
C MET A 585 9.88 30.77 36.35
N ASN A 586 10.43 31.79 37.01
CA ASN A 586 11.75 32.36 36.69
C ASN A 586 12.74 32.08 37.84
N TYR A 587 13.82 31.35 37.55
CA TYR A 587 14.79 30.89 38.55
C TYR A 587 15.87 31.91 38.90
N HIS A 588 16.00 33.02 38.15
CA HIS A 588 16.97 34.06 38.50
C HIS A 588 16.55 34.84 39.76
N ARG A 589 15.24 34.91 40.04
CA ARG A 589 14.68 35.58 41.23
C ARG A 589 13.86 34.66 42.15
N MET A 590 13.70 33.38 41.77
CA MET A 590 12.85 32.39 42.48
C MET A 590 11.36 32.79 42.54
N ASP A 591 10.86 33.49 41.52
CA ASP A 591 9.47 34.00 41.48
C ASP A 591 8.61 33.28 40.43
N TYR A 592 7.30 33.15 40.71
CA TYR A 592 6.29 32.77 39.73
C TYR A 592 6.06 33.94 38.76
N SER A 593 6.25 33.71 37.47
CA SER A 593 6.17 34.77 36.45
C SER A 593 4.77 34.94 35.87
N SER A 594 4.06 33.83 35.58
CA SER A 594 2.68 33.85 35.10
C SER A 594 1.94 32.54 35.34
N PHE A 595 0.62 32.66 35.46
CA PHE A 595 -0.34 31.55 35.50
C PHE A 595 -1.35 31.73 34.38
N MET A 596 -1.74 30.65 33.71
CA MET A 596 -2.77 30.65 32.68
C MET A 596 -3.69 29.45 32.85
N LEU A 597 -5.00 29.70 32.79
CA LEU A 597 -6.04 28.69 32.73
C LEU A 597 -6.84 28.89 31.45
N GLY A 598 -7.05 27.82 30.69
CA GLY A 598 -7.81 27.85 29.45
C GLY A 598 -8.82 26.72 29.36
N LEU A 599 -9.94 26.98 28.70
CA LEU A 599 -11.00 26.02 28.42
C LEU A 599 -11.27 26.00 26.92
N GLU A 600 -11.37 24.81 26.33
CA GLU A 600 -11.75 24.62 24.93
C GLU A 600 -12.94 23.67 24.86
N LYS A 601 -13.96 24.02 24.08
CA LYS A 601 -15.14 23.19 23.82
C LYS A 601 -15.38 23.08 22.32
N ARG A 602 -15.60 21.85 21.85
CA ARG A 602 -16.09 21.59 20.50
C ARG A 602 -17.62 21.46 20.52
N LEU A 603 -18.29 22.15 19.60
CA LEU A 603 -19.74 22.10 19.43
C LEU A 603 -20.09 21.34 18.14
N GLN A 604 -21.31 20.80 18.05
CA GLN A 604 -21.73 19.94 16.94
C GLN A 604 -21.75 20.63 15.57
N SER A 605 -21.83 21.97 15.51
CA SER A 605 -21.89 22.78 14.29
C SER A 605 -20.53 23.06 13.62
N GLY A 606 -19.47 22.31 13.97
CA GLY A 606 -18.11 22.63 13.50
C GLY A 606 -17.50 23.87 14.18
N LEU A 607 -18.22 24.49 15.11
CA LEU A 607 -17.76 25.59 15.95
C LEU A 607 -16.87 25.07 17.08
N ARG A 608 -15.72 25.71 17.25
CA ARG A 608 -14.81 25.52 18.38
C ARG A 608 -14.66 26.83 19.12
N VAL A 609 -14.87 26.78 20.43
CA VAL A 609 -14.74 27.92 21.33
C VAL A 609 -13.59 27.65 22.28
N ASN A 610 -12.65 28.58 22.40
CA ASN A 610 -11.59 28.53 23.39
C ASN A 610 -11.55 29.83 24.17
N THR A 611 -11.50 29.76 25.50
CA THR A 611 -11.33 30.91 26.37
C THR A 611 -10.12 30.70 27.27
N PHE A 612 -9.43 31.76 27.65
CA PHE A 612 -8.35 31.68 28.61
C PHE A 612 -8.23 32.94 29.44
N TYR A 613 -7.67 32.78 30.63
CA TYR A 613 -7.27 33.85 31.51
C TYR A 613 -5.83 33.62 31.96
N GLN A 614 -4.99 34.62 31.76
CA GLN A 614 -3.59 34.62 32.14
C GLN A 614 -3.30 35.83 33.04
N VAL A 615 -2.53 35.62 34.11
CA VAL A 615 -2.05 36.68 34.99
C VAL A 615 -0.53 36.65 34.98
N SER A 616 0.11 37.79 34.71
CA SER A 616 1.53 37.97 35.00
C SER A 616 1.67 38.57 36.39
N LEU A 617 2.29 37.81 37.28
CA LEU A 617 2.56 38.26 38.64
C LEU A 617 3.69 39.30 38.67
N LYS A 618 4.63 39.22 37.71
CA LYS A 618 5.73 40.20 37.56
C LYS A 618 5.25 41.58 37.12
N PHE A 619 4.38 41.63 36.11
CA PHE A 619 3.92 42.89 35.52
C PHE A 619 2.57 43.36 36.07
N GLN A 620 1.99 42.62 37.02
CA GLN A 620 0.67 42.89 37.61
C GLN A 620 -0.42 43.16 36.56
N ASN A 621 -0.36 42.44 35.44
CA ASN A 621 -1.34 42.55 34.37
C ASN A 621 -2.04 41.21 34.12
N SER A 622 -3.27 41.30 33.63
CA SER A 622 -4.05 40.14 33.20
C SER A 622 -4.35 40.22 31.71
N LEU A 623 -4.46 39.05 31.10
CA LEU A 623 -4.80 38.83 29.71
C LEU A 623 -5.94 37.82 29.67
N MET A 624 -7.10 38.25 29.20
CA MET A 624 -8.21 37.36 28.92
C MET A 624 -8.35 37.20 27.40
N GLY A 625 -8.68 36.01 26.92
CA GLY A 625 -8.91 35.81 25.49
C GLY A 625 -10.08 34.89 25.21
N LEU A 626 -10.82 35.19 24.15
CA LEU A 626 -11.89 34.38 23.58
C LEU A 626 -11.59 34.14 22.10
N GLY A 627 -11.48 32.88 21.71
CA GLY A 627 -11.31 32.43 20.35
C GLY A 627 -12.52 31.63 19.87
N LEU A 628 -12.94 31.92 18.65
CA LEU A 628 -14.00 31.23 17.92
C LEU A 628 -13.42 30.75 16.60
N ARG A 629 -13.63 29.48 16.25
CA ARG A 629 -13.31 28.93 14.94
C ARG A 629 -14.53 28.21 14.39
N TYR A 630 -14.95 28.56 13.18
CA TYR A 630 -16.09 27.93 12.50
C TYR A 630 -15.68 27.51 11.08
N ASP A 631 -16.21 26.37 10.64
CA ASP A 631 -16.00 25.78 9.33
C ASP A 631 -17.38 25.43 8.76
N LEU A 632 -17.80 26.18 7.73
CA LEU A 632 -19.15 26.08 7.16
C LEU A 632 -19.16 25.31 5.83
N GLY A 633 -18.06 24.64 5.47
CA GLY A 633 -17.92 23.89 4.22
C GLY A 633 -17.58 24.75 3.00
N PHE A 634 -18.12 25.98 2.89
CA PHE A 634 -17.82 26.92 1.80
C PHE A 634 -16.81 28.03 2.18
N PHE A 635 -16.63 28.29 3.47
CA PHE A 635 -15.56 29.13 4.01
C PHE A 635 -15.25 28.72 5.46
N GLN A 636 -14.06 29.07 5.94
CA GLN A 636 -13.72 28.97 7.36
C GLN A 636 -13.34 30.33 7.91
N GLY A 637 -13.66 30.53 9.19
CA GLY A 637 -13.36 31.78 9.87
C GLY A 637 -12.83 31.56 11.28
N THR A 638 -12.00 32.50 11.72
CA THR A 638 -11.51 32.58 13.09
C THR A 638 -11.66 33.99 13.63
N THR A 639 -12.16 34.11 14.84
CA THR A 639 -12.23 35.38 15.57
C THR A 639 -11.56 35.19 16.92
N ASN A 640 -10.49 35.94 17.18
CA ASN A 640 -9.77 35.96 18.44
C ASN A 640 -9.87 37.36 19.05
N SER A 641 -10.48 37.44 20.22
CA SER A 641 -10.54 38.64 21.04
C SER A 641 -9.59 38.46 22.22
N ARG A 642 -8.75 39.45 22.52
CA ARG A 642 -7.85 39.45 23.68
C ARG A 642 -7.93 40.79 24.39
N LEU A 643 -8.24 40.76 25.67
CA LEU A 643 -8.25 41.92 26.55
C LEU A 643 -7.00 41.90 27.42
N GLN A 644 -6.12 42.88 27.25
CA GLN A 644 -4.92 43.07 28.08
C GLN A 644 -4.99 44.42 28.77
N GLY A 645 -5.13 44.44 30.10
CA GLY A 645 -5.48 45.67 30.82
C GLY A 645 -6.76 46.28 30.22
N ASN A 646 -6.68 47.49 29.66
CA ASN A 646 -7.80 48.19 29.02
C ASN A 646 -7.76 48.18 27.48
N GLN A 647 -6.90 47.36 26.88
CA GLN A 647 -6.77 47.26 25.43
C GLN A 647 -7.40 45.95 24.94
N LEU A 648 -8.39 46.07 24.07
CA LEU A 648 -9.00 44.96 23.37
C LEU A 648 -8.36 44.81 21.99
N MET A 649 -7.68 43.69 21.76
CA MET A 649 -7.19 43.29 20.45
C MET A 649 -8.18 42.30 19.82
N LEU A 650 -8.70 42.64 18.65
CA LEU A 650 -9.56 41.79 17.85
C LEU A 650 -8.82 41.35 16.59
N ASN A 651 -8.69 40.04 16.38
CA ASN A 651 -8.13 39.43 15.18
C ASN A 651 -9.21 38.56 14.53
N GLN A 652 -9.57 38.88 13.31
CA GLN A 652 -10.53 38.12 12.50
C GLN A 652 -9.83 37.64 11.23
N ALA A 653 -10.03 36.39 10.86
CA ALA A 653 -9.56 35.85 9.60
C ALA A 653 -10.66 35.03 8.93
N LEU A 654 -10.83 35.24 7.63
CA LEU A 654 -11.77 34.53 6.77
C LEU A 654 -11.01 34.00 5.56
N MET A 655 -11.35 32.79 5.13
CA MET A 655 -10.85 32.25 3.88
C MET A 655 -11.82 31.26 3.25
N GLY A 656 -11.72 31.13 1.93
CA GLY A 656 -12.44 30.14 1.16
C GLY A 656 -11.88 30.03 -0.25
N SER A 657 -12.45 29.13 -1.02
CA SER A 657 -12.14 28.92 -2.42
C SER A 657 -13.40 28.66 -3.24
N VAL A 658 -13.30 28.96 -4.52
CA VAL A 658 -14.31 28.69 -5.53
C VAL A 658 -13.61 28.02 -6.69
N ILE A 659 -14.11 26.88 -7.14
CA ILE A 659 -13.52 26.11 -8.24
C ILE A 659 -14.60 25.84 -9.26
N GLN A 660 -14.25 25.94 -10.53
CA GLN A 660 -15.09 25.45 -11.60
C GLN A 660 -14.80 23.96 -11.84
N ASP A 661 -15.83 23.13 -11.79
CA ASP A 661 -15.76 21.76 -12.29
C ASP A 661 -15.85 21.81 -13.82
N GLN A 662 -14.78 21.41 -14.49
CA GLN A 662 -14.68 21.52 -15.95
C GLN A 662 -15.57 20.49 -16.68
N VAL A 663 -15.94 19.38 -16.03
CA VAL A 663 -16.80 18.35 -16.64
C VAL A 663 -18.28 18.69 -16.46
N THR A 664 -18.67 19.17 -15.28
CA THR A 664 -20.08 19.51 -15.01
C THR A 664 -20.43 20.99 -15.26
N GLY A 665 -19.43 21.86 -15.38
CA GLY A 665 -19.60 23.32 -15.48
C GLY A 665 -19.98 24.00 -14.15
N ASN A 666 -20.15 23.25 -13.06
CA ASN A 666 -20.64 23.78 -11.78
C ASN A 666 -19.55 24.50 -10.98
N LEU A 667 -19.95 25.54 -10.25
CA LEU A 667 -19.10 26.21 -9.27
C LEU A 667 -19.19 25.50 -7.91
N ASN A 668 -18.07 24.98 -7.45
CA ASN A 668 -17.92 24.33 -6.16
C ASN A 668 -17.21 25.27 -5.18
N PHE A 669 -17.80 25.47 -4.02
CA PHE A 669 -17.20 26.26 -2.93
C PHE A 669 -16.53 25.34 -1.92
N SER A 670 -15.39 25.75 -1.38
CA SER A 670 -14.70 25.01 -0.34
C SER A 670 -14.14 25.95 0.73
N SER A 671 -14.20 25.50 1.99
CA SER A 671 -13.57 26.18 3.12
C SER A 671 -12.04 26.04 3.15
N LYS A 672 -11.48 25.30 2.19
CA LYS A 672 -10.05 25.04 2.03
C LYS A 672 -9.56 25.56 0.69
N SER A 673 -8.28 25.92 0.65
CA SER A 673 -7.59 26.23 -0.60
C SER A 673 -7.41 24.95 -1.42
N GLU A 674 -7.92 24.99 -2.63
CA GLU A 674 -7.88 23.88 -3.58
C GLU A 674 -7.05 24.23 -4.82
N LEU A 675 -6.68 25.51 -5.00
CA LEU A 675 -5.78 25.92 -6.08
C LEU A 675 -4.43 25.20 -6.02
N GLY A 676 -3.99 24.73 -7.18
CA GLY A 676 -2.74 24.00 -7.33
C GLY A 676 -2.81 22.55 -6.84
N ARG A 677 -3.97 22.08 -6.38
CA ARG A 677 -4.26 20.64 -6.27
C ARG A 677 -4.73 20.14 -7.63
N ALA A 678 -4.83 18.84 -7.77
CA ALA A 678 -5.42 18.25 -8.97
C ALA A 678 -6.66 17.42 -8.65
N SER A 679 -7.58 17.36 -9.60
CA SER A 679 -8.64 16.35 -9.63
C SER A 679 -8.61 15.58 -10.93
N LEU A 680 -9.09 14.34 -10.87
CA LEU A 680 -9.30 13.47 -12.01
C LEU A 680 -10.77 13.07 -12.07
N ASN A 681 -11.38 13.28 -13.23
CA ASN A 681 -12.70 12.76 -13.55
C ASN A 681 -12.53 11.52 -14.42
N ILE A 682 -13.11 10.40 -14.00
CA ILE A 682 -13.09 9.14 -14.75
C ILE A 682 -14.50 8.95 -15.30
N VAL A 683 -14.60 9.03 -16.62
CA VAL A 683 -15.85 9.09 -17.37
C VAL A 683 -15.95 7.82 -18.20
N PRO A 684 -16.64 6.79 -17.69
CA PRO A 684 -16.87 5.60 -18.49
C PRO A 684 -18.00 5.87 -19.49
N PHE A 685 -17.83 5.44 -20.74
CA PHE A 685 -18.82 5.63 -21.80
C PHE A 685 -18.92 4.39 -22.67
N LEU A 686 -20.11 4.15 -23.24
CA LEU A 686 -20.37 3.01 -24.11
C LEU A 686 -19.97 3.38 -25.53
N ASP A 687 -18.85 2.83 -25.98
CA ASP A 687 -18.27 3.06 -27.31
C ASP A 687 -18.96 2.13 -28.32
N ILE A 688 -20.08 2.62 -28.88
CA ILE A 688 -20.97 1.82 -29.74
C ILE A 688 -20.35 1.66 -31.14
N ASN A 689 -19.59 2.65 -31.59
CA ASN A 689 -18.98 2.68 -32.92
C ASN A 689 -17.51 2.20 -32.92
N ASP A 690 -16.97 1.81 -31.76
CA ASP A 690 -15.60 1.28 -31.55
C ASP A 690 -14.50 2.27 -31.97
N ASN A 691 -14.74 3.59 -31.82
CA ASN A 691 -13.79 4.64 -32.18
C ASN A 691 -12.87 5.06 -31.01
N ASN A 692 -13.13 4.57 -29.79
CA ASN A 692 -12.44 4.87 -28.53
C ASN A 692 -12.48 6.35 -28.11
N VAL A 693 -13.44 7.13 -28.60
CA VAL A 693 -13.64 8.55 -28.30
C VAL A 693 -15.10 8.76 -27.95
N LYS A 694 -15.38 9.40 -26.81
CA LYS A 694 -16.76 9.63 -26.40
C LYS A 694 -17.51 10.54 -27.37
N ASP A 695 -18.53 10.00 -28.04
CA ASP A 695 -19.44 10.77 -28.87
C ASP A 695 -20.63 11.35 -28.06
N LYS A 696 -21.28 12.40 -28.59
CA LYS A 696 -22.34 13.13 -27.85
C LYS A 696 -23.56 12.28 -27.52
N GLU A 697 -23.88 11.30 -28.35
CA GLU A 697 -25.06 10.44 -28.18
C GLU A 697 -24.74 9.15 -27.41
N GLU A 698 -23.48 8.91 -27.06
CA GLU A 698 -23.07 7.70 -26.38
C GLU A 698 -23.42 7.74 -24.88
N PRO A 699 -24.05 6.68 -24.35
CA PRO A 699 -24.37 6.57 -22.93
C PRO A 699 -23.11 6.59 -22.05
N TYR A 700 -23.18 7.26 -20.90
CA TYR A 700 -22.11 7.27 -19.89
C TYR A 700 -22.63 7.13 -18.44
N GLU A 701 -23.94 6.96 -18.27
CA GLU A 701 -24.63 6.91 -16.97
C GLU A 701 -24.75 5.49 -16.44
N PHE A 702 -23.62 4.84 -16.17
CA PHE A 702 -23.63 3.48 -15.61
C PHE A 702 -22.50 3.26 -14.61
N GLU A 703 -22.62 2.17 -13.87
CA GLU A 703 -21.74 1.88 -12.76
C GLU A 703 -20.45 1.18 -13.22
N LEU A 704 -19.31 1.86 -13.04
CA LEU A 704 -17.99 1.23 -13.07
C LEU A 704 -17.31 1.44 -11.71
N SER A 705 -16.84 0.35 -11.10
CA SER A 705 -16.04 0.37 -9.88
C SER A 705 -14.60 0.68 -10.24
N VAL A 706 -14.09 1.74 -9.59
CA VAL A 706 -12.80 2.34 -9.89
C VAL A 706 -11.99 2.46 -8.61
N LYS A 707 -10.79 1.91 -8.63
CA LYS A 707 -9.84 2.00 -7.52
C LYS A 707 -8.60 2.76 -7.96
N VAL A 708 -8.35 3.89 -7.33
CA VAL A 708 -7.14 4.69 -7.57
C VAL A 708 -6.14 4.47 -6.45
N LYS A 709 -4.93 4.01 -6.77
CA LYS A 709 -3.92 3.77 -5.74
C LYS A 709 -3.40 5.07 -5.16
N GLY A 710 -3.46 5.16 -3.82
CA GLY A 710 -2.96 6.34 -3.10
C GLY A 710 -3.91 7.55 -3.11
N ALA A 711 -5.16 7.37 -3.53
CA ALA A 711 -6.20 8.40 -3.47
C ALA A 711 -7.58 7.80 -3.17
N SER A 712 -8.46 8.59 -2.55
CA SER A 712 -9.87 8.23 -2.36
C SER A 712 -10.70 8.81 -3.49
N SER A 713 -11.56 7.97 -4.09
CA SER A 713 -12.54 8.37 -5.08
C SER A 713 -13.91 8.61 -4.44
N THR A 714 -14.68 9.52 -5.02
CA THR A 714 -16.10 9.77 -4.73
C THR A 714 -16.88 9.61 -6.02
N LYS A 715 -17.91 8.78 -6.02
CA LYS A 715 -18.75 8.52 -7.19
C LYS A 715 -20.00 9.39 -7.13
N ASP A 716 -20.36 10.02 -8.24
CA ASP A 716 -21.67 10.67 -8.37
C ASP A 716 -22.72 9.62 -8.77
N PRO A 717 -23.73 9.35 -7.92
CA PRO A 717 -24.74 8.34 -8.20
C PRO A 717 -25.59 8.64 -9.43
N LYS A 718 -25.66 9.90 -9.89
CA LYS A 718 -26.52 10.29 -11.01
C LYS A 718 -25.84 10.25 -12.36
N SER A 719 -24.54 10.54 -12.43
CA SER A 719 -23.81 10.69 -13.69
C SER A 719 -22.91 9.50 -14.03
N GLY A 720 -22.70 8.54 -13.13
CA GLY A 720 -21.75 7.43 -13.32
C GLY A 720 -20.28 7.84 -13.21
N ILE A 721 -19.99 9.15 -13.18
CA ILE A 721 -18.65 9.72 -13.14
C ILE A 721 -18.02 9.47 -11.77
N THR A 722 -16.78 8.97 -11.80
CA THR A 722 -15.96 8.84 -10.60
C THR A 722 -15.02 10.04 -10.51
N GLN A 723 -15.20 10.86 -9.47
CA GLN A 723 -14.34 12.00 -9.18
C GLN A 723 -13.28 11.64 -8.14
N VAL A 724 -12.03 11.97 -8.44
CA VAL A 724 -10.90 11.79 -7.52
C VAL A 724 -10.30 13.17 -7.25
N ARG A 725 -10.50 13.68 -6.03
CA ARG A 725 -10.07 15.03 -5.64
C ARG A 725 -8.80 14.98 -4.78
N ASN A 726 -8.16 16.14 -4.58
CA ASN A 726 -6.98 16.27 -3.73
C ASN A 726 -5.74 15.48 -4.20
N LEU A 727 -5.60 15.26 -5.50
CA LEU A 727 -4.42 14.62 -6.09
C LEU A 727 -3.21 15.57 -6.05
N MET A 728 -2.02 14.98 -5.92
CA MET A 728 -0.77 15.71 -6.07
C MET A 728 -0.49 15.89 -7.57
N PRO A 729 -0.31 17.12 -8.04
CA PRO A 729 0.00 17.37 -9.44
C PRO A 729 1.40 16.85 -9.82
N TYR A 730 1.58 16.61 -11.11
CA TYR A 730 2.78 16.09 -11.76
C TYR A 730 3.20 14.68 -11.31
N GLN A 731 2.29 13.96 -10.65
CA GLN A 731 2.48 12.58 -10.23
C GLN A 731 1.65 11.66 -11.13
N ASP A 732 2.18 10.48 -11.40
CA ASP A 732 1.42 9.40 -12.03
C ASP A 732 0.60 8.64 -10.98
N TYR A 733 -0.61 8.25 -11.37
CA TYR A 733 -1.53 7.45 -10.58
C TYR A 733 -1.94 6.19 -11.35
N LEU A 734 -1.96 5.05 -10.65
CA LEU A 734 -2.47 3.79 -11.19
C LEU A 734 -3.94 3.65 -10.83
N ILE A 735 -4.75 3.39 -11.86
CA ILE A 735 -6.19 3.22 -11.82
C ILE A 735 -6.47 1.76 -12.16
N GLU A 736 -7.17 1.07 -11.27
CA GLU A 736 -7.66 -0.29 -11.47
C GLU A 736 -9.18 -0.22 -11.68
N LEU A 737 -9.64 -0.74 -12.82
CA LEU A 737 -11.04 -0.82 -13.22
C LEU A 737 -11.53 -2.25 -13.02
N ASP A 738 -12.70 -2.41 -12.43
CA ASP A 738 -13.32 -3.72 -12.20
C ASP A 738 -14.41 -3.98 -13.24
N GLU A 739 -14.10 -4.77 -14.26
CA GLU A 739 -15.04 -5.15 -15.31
C GLU A 739 -16.28 -5.89 -14.76
N ASN A 740 -16.15 -6.63 -13.64
CA ASN A 740 -17.28 -7.36 -13.06
C ASN A 740 -18.33 -6.43 -12.42
N SER A 741 -18.01 -5.15 -12.27
CA SER A 741 -18.96 -4.15 -11.78
C SER A 741 -19.88 -3.59 -12.87
N LEU A 742 -19.61 -3.91 -14.14
CA LEU A 742 -20.43 -3.46 -15.25
C LEU A 742 -21.83 -4.09 -15.19
N PRO A 743 -22.90 -3.33 -15.52
CA PRO A 743 -24.27 -3.85 -15.46
C PRO A 743 -24.55 -5.00 -16.43
N GLU A 744 -23.89 -5.01 -17.58
CA GLU A 744 -24.14 -5.96 -18.67
C GLU A 744 -22.95 -6.89 -18.91
N ILE A 745 -23.25 -8.18 -19.06
CA ILE A 745 -22.24 -9.21 -19.35
C ILE A 745 -21.67 -9.10 -20.77
N SER A 746 -22.32 -8.37 -21.66
CA SER A 746 -21.86 -8.08 -23.03
C SER A 746 -20.91 -6.88 -23.09
N TRP A 747 -20.66 -6.22 -21.95
CA TRP A 747 -19.76 -5.08 -21.90
C TRP A 747 -18.35 -5.50 -21.47
N ARG A 748 -17.34 -4.98 -22.17
CA ARG A 748 -15.93 -5.32 -21.95
C ARG A 748 -15.05 -4.08 -21.88
N LEU A 749 -13.97 -4.18 -21.10
CA LEU A 749 -12.92 -3.17 -21.01
C LEU A 749 -11.65 -3.66 -21.71
N ASP A 750 -11.12 -2.85 -22.63
CA ASP A 750 -9.84 -3.13 -23.29
C ASP A 750 -8.65 -3.06 -22.32
N HIS A 751 -8.74 -2.13 -21.35
CA HIS A 751 -7.68 -1.86 -20.38
C HIS A 751 -8.25 -1.80 -18.97
N LYS A 752 -7.73 -2.64 -18.07
CA LYS A 752 -8.21 -2.73 -16.69
C LYS A 752 -7.27 -2.01 -15.72
N LYS A 753 -6.02 -1.77 -16.13
CA LYS A 753 -4.99 -1.07 -15.34
C LYS A 753 -4.41 0.08 -16.14
N ILE A 754 -4.75 1.30 -15.77
CA ILE A 754 -4.37 2.51 -16.50
C ILE A 754 -3.48 3.38 -15.62
N GLN A 755 -2.32 3.79 -16.13
CA GLN A 755 -1.50 4.83 -15.50
C GLN A 755 -1.81 6.19 -16.14
N ILE A 756 -2.05 7.21 -15.33
CA ILE A 756 -2.30 8.57 -15.82
C ILE A 756 -1.43 9.59 -15.08
N GLY A 757 -0.75 10.44 -15.85
CA GLY A 757 -0.06 11.61 -15.33
C GLY A 757 -1.06 12.75 -15.07
N ILE A 758 -1.02 13.30 -13.87
CA ILE A 758 -1.98 14.32 -13.43
C ILE A 758 -1.36 15.73 -13.51
N LYS A 759 -2.03 16.69 -14.13
CA LYS A 759 -1.67 18.12 -14.08
C LYS A 759 -2.42 18.85 -12.95
N PRO A 760 -1.93 19.98 -12.43
CA PRO A 760 -2.71 20.84 -11.54
C PRO A 760 -4.08 21.20 -12.12
N GLY A 761 -5.02 21.47 -11.22
CA GLY A 761 -6.39 21.81 -11.54
C GLY A 761 -7.30 20.64 -11.83
N ASN A 762 -8.50 20.98 -12.31
CA ASN A 762 -9.64 20.06 -12.35
C ASN A 762 -10.00 19.59 -13.76
N SER A 763 -9.15 19.86 -14.75
CA SER A 763 -9.32 19.44 -16.15
C SER A 763 -8.60 18.13 -16.50
N ASN A 764 -8.23 17.30 -15.51
CA ASN A 764 -7.78 15.94 -15.83
C ASN A 764 -9.01 15.05 -16.01
N GLU A 765 -9.09 14.43 -17.16
CA GLU A 765 -10.16 13.53 -17.54
C GLU A 765 -9.56 12.23 -18.10
N LEU A 766 -10.15 11.11 -17.68
CA LEU A 766 -9.90 9.80 -18.25
C LEU A 766 -11.23 9.27 -18.78
N GLU A 767 -11.37 9.31 -20.10
CA GLU A 767 -12.44 8.63 -20.82
C GLU A 767 -12.11 7.13 -20.84
N VAL A 768 -13.07 6.30 -20.41
CA VAL A 768 -12.93 4.84 -20.37
C VAL A 768 -13.93 4.24 -21.36
N PRO A 769 -13.49 3.81 -22.55
CA PRO A 769 -14.37 3.18 -23.53
C PRO A 769 -14.79 1.80 -23.04
N ILE A 770 -16.10 1.55 -23.10
CA ILE A 770 -16.70 0.25 -22.85
C ILE A 770 -17.21 -0.29 -24.17
N LYS A 771 -16.74 -1.47 -24.55
CA LYS A 771 -17.11 -2.10 -25.81
C LYS A 771 -18.27 -3.05 -25.62
N VAL A 772 -19.18 -3.02 -26.59
CA VAL A 772 -20.28 -3.98 -26.68
C VAL A 772 -19.80 -5.15 -27.54
N VAL A 773 -19.78 -6.33 -26.94
CA VAL A 773 -19.47 -7.58 -27.63
C VAL A 773 -20.71 -8.46 -27.75
N ASN A 774 -20.74 -9.24 -28.82
CA ASN A 774 -21.82 -10.13 -29.20
C ASN A 774 -21.40 -11.57 -28.98
N GLU A 775 -22.42 -12.42 -28.82
CA GLU A 775 -22.26 -13.82 -28.50
C GLU A 775 -22.84 -14.70 -29.62
N ILE A 776 -22.16 -15.79 -29.93
CA ILE A 776 -22.64 -16.81 -30.86
C ILE A 776 -22.57 -18.20 -30.23
N ALA A 777 -23.64 -18.96 -30.40
CA ALA A 777 -23.71 -20.36 -30.02
C ALA A 777 -24.22 -21.23 -31.18
N GLY A 778 -23.61 -22.39 -31.37
CA GLY A 778 -24.07 -23.36 -32.35
C GLY A 778 -23.66 -24.78 -32.01
N LYS A 779 -24.05 -25.70 -32.87
CA LYS A 779 -23.80 -27.13 -32.72
C LYS A 779 -23.27 -27.73 -34.00
N VAL A 780 -22.31 -28.62 -33.88
CA VAL A 780 -21.82 -29.47 -34.96
C VAL A 780 -22.46 -30.85 -34.80
N VAL A 781 -23.09 -31.34 -35.86
CA VAL A 781 -23.71 -32.66 -35.89
C VAL A 781 -23.18 -33.47 -37.07
N LEU A 782 -22.84 -34.73 -36.83
CA LEU A 782 -22.49 -35.72 -37.84
C LEU A 782 -23.63 -36.73 -37.94
N ASN A 783 -24.27 -36.84 -39.10
CA ASN A 783 -25.44 -37.72 -39.31
C ASN A 783 -26.52 -37.55 -38.21
N ASN A 784 -26.83 -36.30 -37.85
CA ASN A 784 -27.75 -35.90 -36.77
C ASN A 784 -27.33 -36.30 -35.33
N VAL A 785 -26.09 -36.73 -35.12
CA VAL A 785 -25.50 -36.98 -33.79
C VAL A 785 -24.49 -35.88 -33.47
N ALA A 786 -24.50 -35.41 -32.22
CA ALA A 786 -23.55 -34.40 -31.74
C ALA A 786 -22.08 -34.82 -31.98
N GLN A 787 -21.28 -33.93 -32.59
CA GLN A 787 -19.89 -34.22 -32.95
C GLN A 787 -18.91 -33.20 -32.34
N GLY A 788 -18.11 -33.69 -31.39
CA GLY A 788 -17.03 -32.92 -30.78
C GLY A 788 -15.71 -32.95 -31.55
N GLY A 789 -14.84 -31.99 -31.28
CA GLY A 789 -13.49 -31.91 -31.82
C GLY A 789 -13.37 -31.27 -33.21
N ILE A 790 -14.45 -30.71 -33.75
CA ILE A 790 -14.46 -30.04 -35.05
C ILE A 790 -14.09 -28.57 -34.88
N ARG A 791 -13.08 -28.12 -35.62
CA ARG A 791 -12.67 -26.71 -35.67
C ARG A 791 -13.68 -25.92 -36.48
N VAL A 792 -14.14 -24.81 -35.92
CA VAL A 792 -15.02 -23.82 -36.56
C VAL A 792 -14.26 -22.51 -36.68
N LEU A 793 -14.17 -22.00 -37.90
CA LEU A 793 -13.43 -20.81 -38.28
C LEU A 793 -14.40 -19.66 -38.56
N PHE A 794 -14.10 -18.50 -37.99
CA PHE A 794 -14.88 -17.26 -38.14
C PHE A 794 -14.11 -16.25 -38.96
N PHE A 795 -14.72 -15.77 -40.03
CA PHE A 795 -14.17 -14.77 -40.94
C PHE A 795 -14.95 -13.46 -40.84
N ASN A 796 -14.28 -12.32 -41.06
CA ASN A 796 -14.98 -11.06 -41.27
C ASN A 796 -15.40 -10.90 -42.75
N GLN A 797 -16.04 -9.78 -43.06
CA GLN A 797 -16.45 -9.44 -44.44
C GLN A 797 -15.28 -9.40 -45.44
N ASP A 798 -14.04 -9.10 -44.99
CA ASP A 798 -12.83 -9.10 -45.81
C ASP A 798 -12.19 -10.50 -45.96
N GLN A 799 -12.85 -11.56 -45.49
CA GLN A 799 -12.32 -12.94 -45.44
C GLN A 799 -11.06 -13.11 -44.59
N ASN A 800 -10.79 -12.19 -43.66
CA ASN A 800 -9.76 -12.34 -42.65
C ASN A 800 -10.28 -13.22 -41.51
N LEU A 801 -9.46 -14.19 -41.08
CA LEU A 801 -9.78 -15.04 -39.93
C LEU A 801 -9.75 -14.21 -38.64
N ILE A 802 -10.89 -14.13 -37.94
CA ILE A 802 -11.05 -13.41 -36.68
C ILE A 802 -10.91 -14.34 -35.48
N LYS A 803 -11.47 -15.55 -35.57
CA LYS A 803 -11.45 -16.52 -34.48
C LYS A 803 -11.50 -17.97 -34.96
N GLU A 804 -10.86 -18.84 -34.20
CA GLU A 804 -10.98 -20.29 -34.30
C GLU A 804 -11.55 -20.86 -33.00
N MET A 805 -12.47 -21.81 -33.12
CA MET A 805 -13.07 -22.54 -32.02
C MET A 805 -13.07 -24.04 -32.28
N VAL A 806 -13.21 -24.84 -31.23
CA VAL A 806 -13.35 -26.30 -31.33
C VAL A 806 -14.67 -26.71 -30.68
N SER A 807 -15.46 -27.55 -31.36
CA SER A 807 -16.68 -28.09 -30.79
C SER A 807 -16.40 -28.98 -29.57
N GLN A 808 -17.19 -28.81 -28.51
CA GLN A 808 -17.13 -29.61 -27.29
C GLN A 808 -17.66 -31.03 -27.53
N ARG A 809 -17.54 -31.92 -26.53
CA ARG A 809 -17.95 -33.33 -26.66
C ARG A 809 -19.42 -33.52 -27.07
N ASP A 810 -20.29 -32.59 -26.69
CA ASP A 810 -21.71 -32.57 -27.03
C ASP A 810 -22.01 -31.86 -28.36
N GLY A 811 -20.97 -31.55 -29.14
CA GLY A 811 -21.03 -30.87 -30.43
C GLY A 811 -21.20 -29.35 -30.33
N THR A 812 -21.30 -28.77 -29.13
CA THR A 812 -21.55 -27.33 -28.99
C THR A 812 -20.29 -26.50 -29.24
N PHE A 813 -20.44 -25.29 -29.79
CA PHE A 813 -19.40 -24.26 -29.84
C PHE A 813 -20.00 -22.92 -29.41
N PHE A 814 -19.19 -22.10 -28.72
CA PHE A 814 -19.62 -20.84 -28.15
C PHE A 814 -18.49 -19.80 -28.13
N HIS A 815 -18.79 -18.56 -28.53
CA HIS A 815 -17.89 -17.42 -28.41
C HIS A 815 -18.66 -16.18 -27.95
N SER A 816 -18.03 -15.34 -27.13
CA SER A 816 -18.69 -14.18 -26.49
C SER A 816 -17.95 -12.84 -26.63
N GLU A 817 -17.08 -12.69 -27.64
CA GLU A 817 -16.25 -11.49 -27.84
C GLU A 817 -16.26 -10.99 -29.29
N LEU A 818 -17.39 -11.12 -30.01
CA LEU A 818 -17.52 -10.64 -31.40
C LEU A 818 -17.99 -9.19 -31.46
N LYS A 819 -17.28 -8.32 -32.17
CA LYS A 819 -17.72 -6.93 -32.39
C LYS A 819 -18.91 -6.87 -33.35
N ALA A 820 -19.65 -5.75 -33.38
CA ALA A 820 -20.69 -5.54 -34.38
C ALA A 820 -20.12 -5.62 -35.81
N GLY A 821 -20.88 -6.20 -36.74
CA GLY A 821 -20.41 -6.46 -38.10
C GLY A 821 -20.97 -7.76 -38.70
N THR A 822 -20.57 -8.05 -39.94
CA THR A 822 -20.98 -9.26 -40.67
C THR A 822 -19.87 -10.31 -40.63
N TYR A 823 -20.23 -11.55 -40.28
CA TYR A 823 -19.30 -12.65 -40.07
C TYR A 823 -19.67 -13.93 -40.84
N THR A 824 -18.60 -14.49 -41.39
CA THR A 824 -18.31 -15.79 -41.99
C THR A 824 -18.17 -17.02 -41.10
N PHE A 825 -19.17 -17.88 -41.00
CA PHE A 825 -19.13 -19.20 -40.37
C PHE A 825 -18.73 -20.47 -41.16
N ARG A 826 -17.62 -21.18 -40.87
CA ARG A 826 -17.44 -22.55 -41.44
C ARG A 826 -16.56 -23.53 -40.66
N PRO A 827 -16.79 -24.85 -40.77
CA PRO A 827 -15.87 -25.85 -40.26
C PRO A 827 -14.55 -25.86 -41.04
N ASP A 828 -13.45 -26.24 -40.39
CA ASP A 828 -12.14 -26.35 -41.03
C ASP A 828 -12.14 -27.47 -42.07
N THR A 829 -12.25 -27.08 -43.34
CA THR A 829 -12.29 -28.01 -44.48
C THR A 829 -11.05 -28.92 -44.57
N ALA A 830 -9.88 -28.49 -44.09
CA ALA A 830 -8.69 -29.32 -44.07
C ALA A 830 -8.84 -30.45 -43.05
N GLN A 831 -9.41 -30.14 -41.87
CA GLN A 831 -9.71 -31.13 -40.85
C GLN A 831 -10.78 -32.13 -41.32
N LEU A 832 -11.85 -31.64 -41.94
CA LEU A 832 -12.93 -32.51 -42.45
C LEU A 832 -12.44 -33.50 -43.50
N ARG A 833 -11.52 -33.08 -44.39
CA ARG A 833 -10.89 -33.98 -45.37
C ARG A 833 -10.10 -35.10 -44.71
N MET A 834 -9.40 -34.83 -43.61
CA MET A 834 -8.65 -35.84 -42.86
C MET A 834 -9.58 -36.80 -42.11
N LEU A 835 -10.77 -36.33 -41.72
CA LEU A 835 -11.77 -37.11 -40.98
C LEU A 835 -12.78 -37.82 -41.90
N GLU A 836 -12.61 -37.74 -43.23
CA GLU A 836 -13.52 -38.30 -44.24
C GLU A 836 -14.98 -37.84 -44.08
N MET A 837 -15.16 -36.57 -43.70
CA MET A 837 -16.47 -35.93 -43.52
C MET A 837 -16.73 -34.92 -44.64
N ASP A 838 -17.98 -34.85 -45.11
CA ASP A 838 -18.48 -33.80 -45.99
C ASP A 838 -19.30 -32.79 -45.19
N TRP A 839 -19.24 -31.52 -45.60
CA TRP A 839 -19.97 -30.41 -44.98
C TRP A 839 -21.20 -30.05 -45.82
N GLU A 840 -22.39 -30.28 -45.26
CA GLU A 840 -23.66 -30.16 -45.99
C GLU A 840 -24.30 -28.79 -45.85
N SER A 841 -24.03 -28.06 -44.75
CA SER A 841 -24.79 -26.87 -44.40
C SER A 841 -24.38 -25.57 -45.11
N GLY A 842 -23.24 -25.56 -45.84
CA GLY A 842 -22.76 -24.39 -46.58
C GLY A 842 -22.36 -23.20 -45.68
N GLU A 843 -21.63 -22.23 -46.25
CA GLU A 843 -21.13 -21.09 -45.49
C GLU A 843 -22.29 -20.22 -45.00
N THR A 844 -22.31 -19.92 -43.71
CA THR A 844 -23.41 -19.23 -43.06
C THR A 844 -22.98 -17.82 -42.69
N GLU A 845 -23.76 -16.83 -43.09
CA GLU A 845 -23.55 -15.41 -42.77
C GLU A 845 -24.37 -15.00 -41.55
N ILE A 846 -23.73 -14.26 -40.66
CA ILE A 846 -24.36 -13.67 -39.46
C ILE A 846 -24.05 -12.19 -39.43
N ARG A 847 -25.04 -11.38 -39.05
CA ARG A 847 -24.89 -9.95 -38.87
C ARG A 847 -25.23 -9.58 -37.44
N PHE A 848 -24.30 -8.89 -36.78
CA PHE A 848 -24.51 -8.25 -35.49
C PHE A 848 -24.65 -6.73 -35.69
N GLU A 849 -25.74 -6.16 -35.19
CA GLU A 849 -25.99 -4.71 -35.28
C GLU A 849 -25.25 -3.93 -34.18
N GLN A 850 -25.00 -2.64 -34.42
CA GLN A 850 -24.50 -1.73 -33.39
C GLN A 850 -25.65 -1.33 -32.47
N GLY A 851 -25.44 -1.42 -31.16
CA GLY A 851 -26.44 -1.04 -30.16
C GLY A 851 -25.88 -1.05 -28.75
N ASN A 852 -26.72 -0.68 -27.78
CA ASN A 852 -26.32 -0.56 -26.38
C ASN A 852 -26.11 -1.92 -25.68
N PHE A 853 -26.62 -2.99 -26.28
CA PHE A 853 -26.59 -4.35 -25.73
C PHE A 853 -25.94 -5.27 -26.76
N GLY A 854 -25.19 -6.25 -26.27
CA GLY A 854 -24.71 -7.33 -27.12
C GLY A 854 -25.86 -8.18 -27.62
N ASP A 855 -25.80 -8.55 -28.89
CA ASP A 855 -26.70 -9.48 -29.54
C ASP A 855 -26.23 -10.93 -29.31
N TYR A 856 -27.18 -11.85 -29.20
CA TYR A 856 -26.94 -13.27 -28.99
C TYR A 856 -27.54 -14.07 -30.14
N SER A 857 -26.67 -14.63 -30.98
CA SER A 857 -27.07 -15.43 -32.12
C SER A 857 -26.90 -16.91 -31.83
N ALA A 858 -28.02 -17.64 -31.73
CA ALA A 858 -28.03 -19.06 -31.35
C ALA A 858 -28.88 -19.92 -32.29
N GLY A 859 -28.70 -21.24 -32.20
CA GLY A 859 -29.44 -22.22 -33.01
C GLY A 859 -28.76 -22.58 -34.33
N TRP A 860 -27.52 -22.15 -34.53
CA TRP A 860 -26.72 -22.50 -35.70
C TRP A 860 -26.32 -23.98 -35.68
N GLU A 861 -26.50 -24.68 -36.79
CA GLU A 861 -26.17 -26.09 -36.91
C GLU A 861 -25.25 -26.34 -38.11
N ILE A 862 -24.04 -26.83 -37.84
CA ILE A 862 -23.12 -27.31 -38.86
C ILE A 862 -23.39 -28.80 -39.06
N LYS A 863 -23.96 -29.13 -40.21
CA LYS A 863 -24.29 -30.52 -40.57
C LYS A 863 -23.14 -31.13 -41.36
N LEU A 864 -22.65 -32.24 -40.83
CA LEU A 864 -21.62 -33.07 -41.42
C LEU A 864 -22.22 -34.44 -41.76
N SER A 865 -21.73 -35.05 -42.83
CA SER A 865 -22.01 -36.45 -43.16
C SER A 865 -20.73 -37.21 -43.45
N ASN A 866 -20.80 -38.54 -43.33
CA ASN A 866 -19.68 -39.38 -43.74
C ASN A 866 -19.61 -39.39 -45.27
N LYS A 867 -18.40 -39.32 -45.82
CA LYS A 867 -18.21 -39.54 -47.25
C LYS A 867 -18.76 -40.92 -47.66
N VAL A 868 -19.74 -40.94 -48.56
CA VAL A 868 -20.26 -42.20 -49.11
C VAL A 868 -19.23 -42.74 -50.10
N VAL A 869 -18.52 -43.80 -49.70
CA VAL A 869 -17.64 -44.54 -50.60
C VAL A 869 -18.51 -45.35 -51.56
N GLN A 870 -18.62 -44.92 -52.82
CA GLN A 870 -19.17 -45.76 -53.89
C GLN A 870 -18.21 -46.93 -54.15
N SER A 871 -18.66 -48.15 -53.92
CA SER A 871 -17.93 -49.38 -54.27
C SER A 871 -17.90 -49.58 -55.79
N LEU A 872 -16.71 -49.61 -56.39
CA LEU A 872 -16.48 -50.01 -57.79
C LEU A 872 -16.47 -51.56 -57.93
N PRO A 873 -16.95 -52.12 -59.07
CA PRO A 873 -16.97 -53.57 -59.31
C PRO A 873 -15.61 -54.13 -59.79
N PRO A 874 -15.34 -55.44 -59.63
CA PRO A 874 -14.05 -56.05 -59.93
C PRO A 874 -14.00 -56.56 -61.37
N ASN A 875 -13.04 -56.06 -62.16
CA ASN A 875 -12.30 -56.79 -63.21
C ASN A 875 -11.52 -55.82 -64.12
N ALA A 876 -10.19 -55.79 -63.99
CA ALA A 876 -9.24 -55.74 -65.11
C ALA A 876 -7.80 -55.94 -64.58
N PRO A 877 -6.93 -56.68 -65.30
CA PRO A 877 -5.60 -57.05 -64.82
C PRO A 877 -4.47 -56.10 -65.25
N GLU A 878 -3.42 -56.12 -64.41
CA GLU A 878 -1.98 -55.82 -64.58
C GLU A 878 -1.51 -54.96 -65.77
N GLU A 879 -0.92 -53.78 -65.50
CA GLU A 879 0.54 -53.59 -65.39
C GLU A 879 0.94 -52.12 -65.23
N SER A 880 1.98 -51.92 -64.41
CA SER A 880 2.97 -50.82 -64.39
C SER A 880 2.51 -49.36 -64.55
N PHE A 881 2.67 -48.55 -63.50
CA PHE A 881 3.77 -47.56 -63.38
C PHE A 881 3.68 -46.83 -62.04
N LYS A 882 4.79 -46.86 -61.29
CA LYS A 882 4.98 -46.18 -60.01
C LYS A 882 5.17 -44.68 -60.22
N ASN A 883 4.50 -43.93 -59.35
CA ASN A 883 4.80 -42.61 -58.81
C ASN A 883 6.13 -41.97 -59.25
N ASN A 884 6.03 -40.76 -59.80
CA ASN A 884 6.54 -39.57 -59.13
C ASN A 884 6.08 -38.31 -59.89
N TYR A 885 5.21 -37.51 -59.28
CA TYR A 885 5.04 -36.09 -59.61
C TYR A 885 5.40 -35.27 -58.37
N PHE A 886 6.69 -34.98 -58.24
CA PHE A 886 7.14 -33.63 -57.89
C PHE A 886 7.73 -33.03 -59.18
N GLN A 887 7.37 -31.77 -59.41
CA GLN A 887 8.13 -30.74 -60.11
C GLN A 887 8.44 -30.88 -61.61
N ASP A 888 7.99 -29.86 -62.35
CA ASP A 888 8.89 -28.94 -63.06
C ASP A 888 8.23 -27.54 -63.06
N SER A 889 8.94 -26.43 -62.91
CA SER A 889 10.18 -26.14 -63.63
C SER A 889 11.04 -25.07 -62.95
N SER A 890 12.31 -25.45 -62.74
CA SER A 890 13.53 -24.68 -63.08
C SER A 890 13.89 -23.43 -62.24
N PHE A 891 15.14 -23.12 -61.92
CA PHE A 891 16.41 -23.44 -62.58
C PHE A 891 17.55 -23.35 -61.55
N SER A 892 18.54 -24.24 -61.67
CA SER A 892 19.82 -24.20 -60.95
C SER A 892 20.94 -23.80 -61.91
N LEU A 893 21.93 -23.01 -61.45
CA LEU A 893 23.37 -23.33 -61.42
C LEU A 893 24.27 -22.08 -61.49
N LYS A 894 25.17 -22.00 -60.49
CA LYS A 894 26.60 -21.67 -60.51
C LYS A 894 27.14 -20.63 -61.52
N GLU A 895 27.83 -19.63 -60.97
CA GLU A 895 29.23 -19.23 -61.25
C GLU A 895 29.63 -18.09 -60.27
N SER A 896 30.53 -18.32 -59.31
CA SER A 896 31.99 -18.10 -59.32
C SER A 896 32.46 -16.65 -59.07
N THR A 897 33.01 -16.44 -57.86
CA THR A 897 34.21 -15.63 -57.52
C THR A 897 34.50 -14.34 -58.29
N VAL A 898 34.43 -13.19 -57.61
CA VAL A 898 35.44 -12.11 -57.72
C VAL A 898 35.65 -11.45 -56.35
N SER A 899 36.92 -11.22 -56.08
CA SER A 899 37.62 -10.69 -54.91
C SER A 899 37.57 -9.17 -54.67
N LYS A 900 37.82 -8.79 -53.40
CA LYS A 900 38.37 -7.51 -52.84
C LYS A 900 37.43 -6.28 -52.80
N PRO A 901 37.63 -5.29 -51.88
CA PRO A 901 38.88 -4.87 -51.21
C PRO A 901 38.80 -4.84 -49.65
N VAL A 902 39.86 -4.96 -48.85
CA VAL A 902 41.04 -4.08 -48.61
C VAL A 902 40.68 -2.61 -48.32
N GLU A 903 40.78 -2.29 -47.02
CA GLU A 903 41.24 -1.05 -46.37
C GLU A 903 40.70 0.33 -46.81
N LEU A 904 40.22 1.09 -45.81
CA LEU A 904 41.00 2.19 -45.23
C LEU A 904 40.62 2.42 -43.75
N THR A 905 41.60 2.09 -42.90
CA THR A 905 41.86 2.48 -41.51
C THR A 905 41.53 3.94 -41.15
N PRO A 906 41.30 4.29 -39.87
CA PRO A 906 42.42 4.55 -38.95
C PRO A 906 42.26 3.99 -37.52
N SER A 907 43.30 3.26 -37.12
CA SER A 907 44.05 3.34 -35.85
C SER A 907 43.31 3.38 -34.52
N LEU A 908 43.71 2.48 -33.61
CA LEU A 908 44.54 2.87 -32.45
C LEU A 908 45.36 1.66 -31.99
N GLU A 909 46.65 1.75 -32.24
CA GLU A 909 47.67 0.81 -31.82
C GLU A 909 48.06 1.03 -30.35
N ILE A 910 48.50 -0.08 -29.75
CA ILE A 910 48.84 -0.30 -28.36
C ILE A 910 50.20 0.33 -28.02
N LEU A 911 50.37 0.80 -26.77
CA LEU A 911 51.65 0.64 -26.04
C LEU A 911 51.46 0.70 -24.52
N ASN A 912 51.20 -0.48 -23.95
CA ASN A 912 52.08 -1.17 -22.99
C ASN A 912 53.05 -0.31 -22.13
N GLN A 913 52.99 -0.43 -20.80
CA GLN A 913 53.97 -1.19 -19.99
C GLN A 913 53.87 -0.90 -18.48
N ASN A 914 53.81 -1.99 -17.72
CA ASN A 914 54.55 -2.29 -16.49
C ASN A 914 54.33 -1.40 -15.24
N ASN A 915 53.75 -1.98 -14.17
CA ASN A 915 54.58 -2.80 -13.28
C ASN A 915 53.76 -3.61 -12.25
N SER A 916 54.27 -4.82 -12.08
CA SER A 916 53.88 -5.93 -11.22
C SER A 916 54.32 -5.78 -9.76
N GLN A 917 53.54 -6.35 -8.83
CA GLN A 917 53.91 -7.39 -7.84
C GLN A 917 53.03 -7.29 -6.57
N SER A 918 52.75 -8.33 -5.78
CA SER A 918 52.43 -9.75 -6.00
C SER A 918 52.00 -10.35 -4.65
N LYS A 919 51.17 -11.39 -4.72
CA LYS A 919 51.13 -12.63 -3.91
C LYS A 919 50.40 -12.73 -2.56
N GLY A 920 49.62 -13.81 -2.50
CA GLY A 920 49.10 -14.55 -1.34
C GLY A 920 47.56 -14.66 -1.38
N ASP A 921 46.89 -15.79 -1.55
CA ASP A 921 47.23 -17.18 -1.88
C ASP A 921 45.97 -17.86 -2.44
N LYS A 922 46.16 -18.90 -3.25
CA LYS A 922 45.11 -19.78 -3.81
C LYS A 922 44.53 -20.70 -2.73
N VAL A 923 43.22 -20.66 -2.52
CA VAL A 923 42.32 -21.84 -2.47
C VAL A 923 40.94 -21.36 -2.90
N MET A 924 40.39 -21.92 -3.98
CA MET A 924 38.96 -22.08 -4.29
C MET A 924 38.80 -22.35 -5.79
N SER A 925 38.87 -23.62 -6.15
CA SER A 925 38.31 -24.11 -7.41
C SER A 925 36.79 -24.32 -7.26
N SER A 926 36.08 -23.91 -8.31
CA SER A 926 34.72 -24.27 -8.72
C SER A 926 33.52 -23.86 -7.85
N LEU A 927 32.98 -22.68 -8.14
CA LEU A 927 31.54 -22.41 -8.21
C LEU A 927 31.31 -21.55 -9.47
N GLN A 928 30.86 -22.18 -10.55
CA GLN A 928 30.49 -21.48 -11.80
C GLN A 928 29.28 -20.59 -11.52
N GLU A 929 29.42 -19.27 -11.71
CA GLU A 929 28.27 -18.36 -11.78
C GLU A 929 27.32 -18.86 -12.88
N LYS A 930 26.05 -19.11 -12.53
CA LYS A 930 25.01 -19.48 -13.48
C LYS A 930 24.80 -18.32 -14.46
N LYS A 931 25.44 -18.42 -15.63
CA LYS A 931 25.35 -17.41 -16.68
C LYS A 931 24.09 -17.64 -17.50
N ILE A 932 23.28 -16.60 -17.67
CA ILE A 932 22.11 -16.62 -18.54
C ILE A 932 22.61 -16.43 -19.97
N ILE A 933 22.35 -17.41 -20.82
CA ILE A 933 22.67 -17.36 -22.25
C ILE A 933 21.35 -17.23 -23.00
N TYR A 934 21.19 -16.11 -23.69
CA TYR A 934 20.07 -15.87 -24.59
C TYR A 934 20.33 -16.55 -25.92
N ARG A 935 19.32 -17.17 -26.50
CA ARG A 935 19.37 -17.86 -27.79
C ARG A 935 18.10 -17.56 -28.55
N ILE A 936 18.08 -17.77 -29.85
CA ILE A 936 16.87 -17.56 -30.64
C ILE A 936 16.35 -18.92 -31.06
N GLN A 937 15.16 -19.28 -30.59
CA GLN A 937 14.47 -20.46 -31.10
C GLN A 937 13.88 -20.11 -32.46
N VAL A 938 14.32 -20.81 -33.50
CA VAL A 938 13.89 -20.56 -34.88
C VAL A 938 12.78 -21.49 -35.34
N LEU A 939 12.68 -22.68 -34.76
CA LEU A 939 11.64 -23.66 -35.10
C LEU A 939 11.42 -24.65 -33.96
N ALA A 940 10.20 -25.16 -33.83
CA ALA A 940 9.88 -26.35 -33.05
C ALA A 940 8.93 -27.26 -33.85
N SER A 941 9.23 -28.56 -33.92
CA SER A 941 8.42 -29.56 -34.62
C SER A 941 8.18 -30.78 -33.74
N LYS A 942 7.03 -31.46 -33.87
CA LYS A 942 6.80 -32.74 -33.18
C LYS A 942 7.65 -33.89 -33.75
N GLU A 943 8.12 -33.74 -34.98
CA GLU A 943 8.98 -34.69 -35.67
C GLU A 943 10.36 -34.08 -35.94
N MET A 944 11.40 -34.91 -35.96
CA MET A 944 12.76 -34.46 -36.27
C MET A 944 12.83 -34.03 -37.73
N LEU A 945 13.45 -32.87 -38.00
CA LEU A 945 13.58 -32.35 -39.35
C LEU A 945 14.56 -33.20 -40.13
N ASP A 946 14.27 -33.44 -41.41
CA ASP A 946 15.20 -34.11 -42.31
C ASP A 946 16.37 -33.20 -42.72
N ALA A 947 17.36 -33.76 -43.40
CA ALA A 947 18.57 -33.02 -43.80
C ALA A 947 18.27 -31.83 -44.74
N ILE A 948 17.18 -31.90 -45.52
CA ILE A 948 16.77 -30.83 -46.43
C ILE A 948 16.12 -29.70 -45.64
N GLN A 949 15.29 -30.02 -44.64
CA GLN A 949 14.66 -29.05 -43.76
C GLN A 949 15.65 -28.40 -42.78
N LEU A 950 16.64 -29.15 -42.28
CA LEU A 950 17.74 -28.60 -41.47
C LEU A 950 18.61 -27.61 -42.23
N SER A 951 18.82 -27.84 -43.55
CA SER A 951 19.57 -26.90 -44.40
C SER A 951 18.87 -25.56 -44.63
N ARG A 952 17.55 -25.48 -44.30
CA ARG A 952 16.77 -24.24 -44.32
C ARG A 952 16.83 -23.49 -42.99
N LEU A 953 17.60 -23.93 -42.00
CA LEU A 953 17.84 -23.23 -40.73
C LEU A 953 19.25 -22.60 -40.73
N PRO A 954 19.54 -21.59 -39.89
CA PRO A 954 20.85 -20.91 -39.88
C PRO A 954 22.04 -21.84 -39.58
N ASP A 955 23.26 -21.52 -40.04
CA ASP A 955 24.48 -22.37 -40.00
C ASP A 955 24.99 -22.78 -38.60
N SER A 956 24.30 -22.37 -37.53
CA SER A 956 24.65 -22.67 -36.15
C SER A 956 23.42 -23.02 -35.33
N VAL A 957 22.68 -24.05 -35.76
CA VAL A 957 21.46 -24.50 -35.10
C VAL A 957 21.72 -25.67 -34.16
N GLN A 958 21.44 -25.47 -32.88
CA GLN A 958 21.41 -26.52 -31.87
C GLN A 958 20.00 -27.11 -31.77
N HIS A 959 19.92 -28.43 -31.85
CA HIS A 959 18.69 -29.18 -31.70
C HIS A 959 18.54 -29.71 -30.28
N ARG A 960 17.31 -29.66 -29.75
CA ARG A 960 16.97 -30.29 -28.47
C ARG A 960 15.56 -30.84 -28.48
N LYS A 961 15.33 -31.98 -27.83
CA LYS A 961 13.99 -32.54 -27.65
C LYS A 961 13.48 -32.22 -26.25
N GLU A 962 12.39 -31.47 -26.15
CA GLU A 962 11.77 -31.08 -24.88
C GLU A 962 10.25 -31.23 -24.97
N ASN A 963 9.63 -31.89 -23.98
CA ASN A 963 8.18 -32.10 -23.89
C ASN A 963 7.54 -32.65 -25.19
N GLY A 964 8.24 -33.56 -25.88
CA GLY A 964 7.78 -34.17 -27.12
C GLY A 964 7.98 -33.33 -28.39
N TRP A 965 8.68 -32.19 -28.31
CA TRP A 965 8.99 -31.32 -29.45
C TRP A 965 10.50 -31.27 -29.72
N HIS A 966 10.89 -31.39 -30.98
CA HIS A 966 12.22 -31.11 -31.52
C HIS A 966 12.35 -29.59 -31.77
N LYS A 967 13.03 -28.90 -30.86
CA LYS A 967 13.27 -27.45 -30.91
C LYS A 967 14.66 -27.16 -31.47
N TYR A 968 14.76 -26.11 -32.27
CA TYR A 968 15.98 -25.70 -32.98
C TYR A 968 16.32 -24.26 -32.61
N PHE A 969 17.53 -24.05 -32.09
CA PHE A 969 17.98 -22.79 -31.54
C PHE A 969 19.23 -22.29 -32.25
N THR A 970 19.35 -21.00 -32.51
CA THR A 970 20.55 -20.39 -33.08
C THR A 970 21.05 -19.22 -32.24
N GLY A 971 22.35 -18.96 -32.31
CA GLY A 971 23.02 -17.92 -31.53
C GLY A 971 23.19 -18.29 -30.05
N SER A 972 24.12 -17.60 -29.39
CA SER A 972 24.31 -17.61 -27.95
C SER A 972 24.81 -16.24 -27.55
N PHE A 973 23.98 -15.50 -26.83
CA PHE A 973 24.17 -14.10 -26.53
C PHE A 973 24.18 -13.92 -25.02
N ASP A 974 25.12 -13.12 -24.53
CA ASP A 974 25.29 -12.88 -23.09
C ASP A 974 24.30 -11.83 -22.55
N SER A 975 23.49 -11.22 -23.43
CA SER A 975 22.42 -10.28 -23.05
C SER A 975 21.26 -10.30 -24.04
N PHE A 976 20.05 -10.01 -23.55
CA PHE A 976 18.83 -9.93 -24.37
C PHE A 976 18.96 -8.91 -25.52
N GLY A 977 19.58 -7.76 -25.27
CA GLY A 977 19.75 -6.70 -26.28
C GLY A 977 20.61 -7.14 -27.47
N GLN A 978 21.62 -7.99 -27.25
CA GLN A 978 22.41 -8.58 -28.33
C GLN A 978 21.60 -9.59 -29.14
N ALA A 979 20.78 -10.41 -28.46
CA ALA A 979 19.88 -11.36 -29.12
C ALA A 979 18.78 -10.62 -29.92
N GLU A 980 18.27 -9.50 -29.42
CA GLU A 980 17.27 -8.67 -30.09
C GLU A 980 17.83 -7.95 -31.32
N GLN A 981 19.05 -7.42 -31.22
CA GLN A 981 19.74 -6.87 -32.40
C GLN A 981 19.99 -7.94 -33.45
N PHE A 982 20.34 -9.17 -33.05
CA PHE A 982 20.50 -10.29 -33.99
C PHE A 982 19.16 -10.71 -34.62
N LEU A 983 18.08 -10.79 -33.83
CA LEU A 983 16.73 -11.10 -34.31
C LEU A 983 16.21 -10.05 -35.30
N LYS A 984 16.55 -8.77 -35.09
CA LYS A 984 16.17 -7.64 -35.96
C LYS A 984 17.14 -7.42 -37.12
N SER A 985 18.28 -8.12 -37.16
CA SER A 985 19.25 -8.03 -38.25
C SER A 985 18.69 -8.66 -39.53
N SER A 986 19.15 -8.20 -40.69
CA SER A 986 18.68 -8.62 -42.02
C SER A 986 18.85 -10.13 -42.34
N ILE A 987 19.46 -10.90 -41.42
CA ILE A 987 19.70 -12.35 -41.52
C ILE A 987 18.50 -13.17 -41.00
N MET A 988 17.70 -12.64 -40.09
CA MET A 988 16.55 -13.33 -39.44
C MET A 988 15.13 -13.11 -40.03
N PRO A 989 14.82 -12.16 -40.94
CA PRO A 989 13.43 -11.91 -41.37
C PRO A 989 12.74 -13.07 -42.11
N VAL A 990 13.47 -14.15 -42.39
CA VAL A 990 12.93 -15.36 -43.03
C VAL A 990 12.18 -16.26 -42.03
N TYR A 991 12.46 -16.14 -40.71
CA TYR A 991 11.81 -16.94 -39.66
C TYR A 991 10.89 -16.03 -38.83
N LYS A 992 9.70 -15.75 -39.37
CA LYS A 992 8.72 -14.83 -38.74
C LYS A 992 8.31 -15.21 -37.32
N ASP A 993 8.46 -16.48 -36.97
CA ASP A 993 8.11 -17.04 -35.66
C ASP A 993 9.33 -17.28 -34.75
N ALA A 994 10.50 -16.74 -35.10
CA ALA A 994 11.70 -16.85 -34.27
C ALA A 994 11.63 -15.89 -33.08
N PHE A 995 11.92 -16.39 -31.87
CA PHE A 995 11.90 -15.57 -30.65
C PHE A 995 13.06 -15.92 -29.72
N ILE A 996 13.44 -14.94 -28.90
CA ILE A 996 14.55 -15.09 -27.96
C ILE A 996 14.08 -15.90 -26.75
N VAL A 997 14.77 -16.99 -26.49
CA VAL A 997 14.69 -17.75 -25.25
C VAL A 997 15.95 -17.47 -24.42
N TYR A 998 15.86 -17.62 -23.11
CA TYR A 998 17.03 -17.59 -22.25
C TYR A 998 17.18 -18.95 -21.60
N GLN A 999 18.42 -19.40 -21.48
CA GLN A 999 18.77 -20.66 -20.88
C GLN A 999 19.81 -20.40 -19.79
N PHE A 1000 19.55 -20.93 -18.60
CA PHE A 1000 20.59 -21.10 -17.59
C PHE A 1000 21.40 -22.34 -17.94
N THR A 1001 22.70 -22.33 -17.70
CA THR A 1001 23.51 -23.55 -17.81
C THR A 1001 22.92 -24.64 -16.88
N GLU A 1002 22.32 -25.66 -17.51
CA GLU A 1002 21.69 -26.91 -17.03
C GLU A 1002 20.17 -26.95 -16.66
N ASP A 1003 19.44 -27.57 -17.61
CA ASP A 1003 18.20 -28.37 -17.73
C ASP A 1003 17.10 -28.48 -16.63
N GLY A 1004 15.86 -28.11 -17.00
CA GLY A 1004 14.59 -28.64 -16.44
C GLY A 1004 13.42 -27.62 -16.28
N LEU A 1005 12.38 -27.71 -17.14
CA LEU A 1005 11.08 -26.99 -17.16
C LEU A 1005 9.92 -28.01 -16.96
N PRO A 1006 8.58 -27.70 -16.98
CA PRO A 1006 7.72 -26.56 -16.56
C PRO A 1006 6.50 -27.06 -15.69
N SER A 1007 5.49 -26.29 -15.22
CA SER A 1007 4.23 -25.95 -15.93
C SER A 1007 3.15 -25.36 -14.99
N SER A 1008 2.23 -24.59 -15.59
CA SER A 1008 1.03 -23.88 -15.11
C SER A 1008 -0.10 -24.70 -14.46
N TYR A 1009 -0.89 -24.10 -13.53
CA TYR A 1009 -2.35 -24.36 -13.31
C TYR A 1009 -3.00 -23.27 -12.41
N PHE A 1010 -4.26 -22.87 -12.70
CA PHE A 1010 -5.10 -21.89 -11.96
C PHE A 1010 -5.88 -22.55 -10.79
N PRO A 1011 -6.20 -21.82 -9.69
CA PRO A 1011 -7.59 -21.86 -9.18
C PRO A 1011 -8.12 -20.57 -8.49
N GLY A 1012 -9.40 -20.26 -8.71
CA GLY A 1012 -10.44 -20.26 -7.66
C GLY A 1012 -10.53 -19.12 -6.63
N GLU A 1013 -11.72 -18.54 -6.54
CA GLU A 1013 -12.20 -17.49 -5.64
C GLU A 1013 -11.88 -17.66 -4.14
N TYR A 1014 -11.57 -16.55 -3.46
CA TYR A 1014 -11.46 -16.47 -2.00
C TYR A 1014 -12.69 -15.80 -1.37
N ARG A 1015 -13.44 -16.58 -0.58
CA ARG A 1015 -14.42 -16.12 0.42
C ARG A 1015 -13.71 -15.49 1.62
N LEU A 1016 -14.30 -14.46 2.24
CA LEU A 1016 -13.90 -13.98 3.57
C LEU A 1016 -14.67 -14.74 4.66
N PRO A 1017 -14.03 -15.15 5.78
CA PRO A 1017 -14.61 -16.06 6.76
C PRO A 1017 -15.22 -15.34 7.96
N GLY A 1018 -16.50 -15.61 8.20
CA GLY A 1018 -17.18 -15.36 9.46
C GLY A 1018 -18.52 -14.68 9.29
N ILE A 1019 -19.60 -15.48 9.22
CA ILE A 1019 -20.94 -15.28 9.77
C ILE A 1019 -21.69 -16.56 9.34
N ASP A 1020 -21.87 -17.54 10.22
CA ASP A 1020 -22.73 -18.70 9.93
C ASP A 1020 -23.72 -18.89 11.08
N GLU A 1021 -24.44 -17.81 11.42
CA GLU A 1021 -25.64 -17.92 12.25
C GLU A 1021 -26.84 -17.36 11.48
N ASN A 1022 -27.91 -18.16 11.41
CA ASN A 1022 -29.18 -17.72 10.86
C ASN A 1022 -29.81 -16.73 11.83
N TYR A 1023 -30.12 -15.53 11.35
CA TYR A 1023 -30.83 -14.52 12.12
C TYR A 1023 -31.98 -13.95 11.30
N PHE A 1024 -32.96 -13.38 11.98
CA PHE A 1024 -34.18 -12.89 11.37
C PHE A 1024 -34.26 -11.38 11.51
N LYS A 1025 -34.77 -10.71 10.48
CA LYS A 1025 -35.12 -9.29 10.48
C LYS A 1025 -36.59 -9.13 10.10
N MET A 1026 -37.19 -8.01 10.48
CA MET A 1026 -38.57 -7.69 10.09
C MET A 1026 -38.56 -6.77 8.88
N GLN A 1027 -39.09 -7.21 7.74
CA GLN A 1027 -39.36 -6.29 6.64
C GLN A 1027 -40.74 -5.70 6.85
N ILE A 1028 -40.82 -4.37 6.92
CA ILE A 1028 -42.08 -3.66 7.12
C ILE A 1028 -42.61 -2.99 5.86
N PHE A 1029 -41.76 -2.80 4.84
CA PHE A 1029 -42.17 -2.18 3.58
C PHE A 1029 -41.26 -2.54 2.41
N ALA A 1030 -41.76 -2.44 1.19
CA ALA A 1030 -41.00 -2.61 -0.04
C ALA A 1030 -41.47 -1.62 -1.12
N SER A 1031 -40.56 -0.99 -1.86
CA SER A 1031 -40.91 -0.06 -2.94
C SER A 1031 -39.95 -0.16 -4.12
N LYS A 1032 -40.47 0.08 -5.34
CA LYS A 1032 -39.65 0.21 -6.57
C LYS A 1032 -38.82 1.49 -6.60
N LYS A 1033 -39.20 2.51 -5.81
CA LYS A 1033 -38.47 3.78 -5.68
C LYS A 1033 -38.07 4.01 -4.22
N PRO A 1034 -36.88 4.57 -3.92
CA PRO A 1034 -36.49 4.86 -2.56
C PRO A 1034 -37.41 5.93 -1.96
N ILE A 1035 -37.84 5.72 -0.72
CA ILE A 1035 -38.71 6.59 0.06
C ILE A 1035 -37.85 7.20 1.15
N SER A 1036 -37.93 8.52 1.30
CA SER A 1036 -37.25 9.23 2.39
C SER A 1036 -37.66 8.63 3.73
N THR A 1037 -36.68 8.24 4.54
CA THR A 1037 -36.90 7.80 5.93
C THR A 1037 -37.09 8.98 6.88
N VAL A 1038 -36.95 10.21 6.39
CA VAL A 1038 -37.21 11.45 7.14
C VAL A 1038 -38.61 11.95 6.74
N ASN A 1039 -39.55 11.91 7.70
CA ASN A 1039 -40.98 12.26 7.58
C ASN A 1039 -41.87 11.21 6.89
N SER A 1040 -41.60 9.93 7.13
CA SER A 1040 -42.41 8.80 6.66
C SER A 1040 -43.06 8.07 7.85
N PRO A 1041 -44.14 7.27 7.69
CA PRO A 1041 -44.71 6.43 8.76
C PRO A 1041 -43.68 5.55 9.50
N PHE A 1042 -42.48 5.39 8.96
CA PHE A 1042 -41.37 4.65 9.56
C PHE A 1042 -40.57 5.40 10.65
N ASN A 1043 -40.85 6.68 10.93
CA ASN A 1043 -40.07 7.52 11.86
C ASN A 1043 -39.94 6.96 13.30
N LEU A 1044 -40.74 5.96 13.68
CA LEU A 1044 -40.73 5.31 15.00
C LEU A 1044 -39.81 4.08 15.07
N LEU A 1045 -39.18 3.67 13.96
CA LEU A 1045 -38.37 2.46 13.87
C LEU A 1045 -36.98 2.76 13.30
N THR A 1046 -35.95 2.12 13.86
CA THR A 1046 -34.61 2.12 13.24
C THR A 1046 -34.66 1.26 11.98
N LEU A 1047 -34.43 1.88 10.83
CA LEU A 1047 -34.54 1.23 9.52
C LEU A 1047 -33.19 0.98 8.87
N GLU A 1048 -33.08 -0.21 8.28
CA GLU A 1048 -32.06 -0.56 7.30
C GLU A 1048 -32.75 -0.72 5.95
N VAL A 1049 -32.19 -0.12 4.90
CA VAL A 1049 -32.73 -0.23 3.54
C VAL A 1049 -31.80 -1.14 2.74
N GLU A 1050 -32.36 -2.23 2.22
CA GLU A 1050 -31.64 -3.21 1.41
C GLU A 1050 -32.31 -3.30 0.03
N MET A 1051 -31.53 -3.42 -1.06
CA MET A 1051 -32.08 -3.61 -2.40
C MET A 1051 -32.12 -5.11 -2.73
N HIS A 1052 -33.29 -5.63 -3.07
CA HIS A 1052 -33.46 -7.06 -3.39
C HIS A 1052 -34.50 -7.27 -4.50
N HIS A 1053 -34.10 -7.92 -5.60
CA HIS A 1053 -34.90 -8.07 -6.84
C HIS A 1053 -35.52 -6.75 -7.35
N GLY A 1054 -34.73 -5.68 -7.43
CA GLY A 1054 -35.19 -4.39 -7.94
C GLY A 1054 -36.18 -3.63 -7.03
N LEU A 1055 -36.33 -4.05 -5.77
CA LEU A 1055 -37.15 -3.37 -4.76
C LEU A 1055 -36.29 -2.94 -3.57
N HIS A 1056 -36.46 -1.69 -3.14
CA HIS A 1056 -35.97 -1.20 -1.84
C HIS A 1056 -36.83 -1.81 -0.73
N LYS A 1057 -36.24 -2.69 0.07
CA LYS A 1057 -36.87 -3.33 1.23
C LYS A 1057 -36.44 -2.58 2.49
N TYR A 1058 -37.42 -2.18 3.30
CA TYR A 1058 -37.20 -1.47 4.55
C TYR A 1058 -37.32 -2.47 5.70
N MET A 1059 -36.19 -2.69 6.35
CA MET A 1059 -35.98 -3.69 7.39
C MET A 1059 -35.85 -3.01 8.75
N THR A 1060 -36.30 -3.67 9.81
CA THR A 1060 -36.17 -3.22 11.18
C THR A 1060 -36.05 -4.39 12.16
N GLY A 1061 -35.65 -4.10 13.40
CA GLY A 1061 -35.55 -5.09 14.49
C GLY A 1061 -34.19 -5.74 14.71
N GLY A 1062 -33.13 -5.40 13.96
CA GLY A 1062 -31.79 -5.98 14.15
C GLY A 1062 -31.74 -7.50 13.93
N ARG A 1063 -30.66 -8.16 14.38
CA ARG A 1063 -30.55 -9.64 14.30
C ARG A 1063 -31.40 -10.27 15.41
N MET A 1064 -32.53 -10.87 15.05
CA MET A 1064 -33.46 -11.51 15.99
C MET A 1064 -33.43 -13.03 15.85
N THR A 1065 -33.72 -13.74 16.94
CA THR A 1065 -34.10 -15.17 16.89
C THR A 1065 -35.51 -15.34 16.28
N VAL A 1066 -35.88 -16.56 15.89
CA VAL A 1066 -37.24 -16.84 15.33
C VAL A 1066 -38.34 -16.39 16.30
N GLN A 1067 -38.18 -16.67 17.59
CA GLN A 1067 -39.18 -16.35 18.63
C GLN A 1067 -39.30 -14.84 18.85
N GLU A 1068 -38.17 -14.13 18.87
CA GLU A 1068 -38.15 -12.66 18.97
C GLU A 1068 -38.77 -12.01 17.73
N ALA A 1069 -38.47 -12.53 16.53
CA ALA A 1069 -39.02 -12.02 15.28
C ALA A 1069 -40.55 -12.21 15.22
N GLN A 1070 -41.08 -13.33 15.74
CA GLN A 1070 -42.52 -13.56 15.87
C GLN A 1070 -43.18 -12.57 16.84
N ALA A 1071 -42.59 -12.34 18.01
CA ALA A 1071 -43.08 -11.36 18.97
C ALA A 1071 -42.98 -9.91 18.44
N PHE A 1072 -41.90 -9.60 17.72
CA PHE A 1072 -41.66 -8.28 17.14
C PHE A 1072 -42.61 -7.99 15.98
N ARG A 1073 -42.99 -9.01 15.18
CA ARG A 1073 -44.01 -8.88 14.14
C ARG A 1073 -45.33 -8.36 14.71
N ALA A 1074 -45.77 -8.92 15.84
CA ALA A 1074 -47.01 -8.50 16.49
C ALA A 1074 -46.98 -7.01 16.90
N LYS A 1075 -45.81 -6.52 17.34
CA LYS A 1075 -45.62 -5.09 17.66
C LYS A 1075 -45.67 -4.21 16.40
N CYS A 1076 -45.02 -4.61 15.30
CA CYS A 1076 -45.05 -3.87 14.04
C CYS A 1076 -46.47 -3.79 13.45
N VAL A 1077 -47.24 -4.88 13.50
CA VAL A 1077 -48.63 -4.90 13.05
C VAL A 1077 -49.50 -3.96 13.89
N ALA A 1078 -49.33 -3.96 15.22
CA ALA A 1078 -50.04 -3.04 16.12
C ALA A 1078 -49.68 -1.56 15.88
N GLN A 1079 -48.51 -1.29 15.29
CA GLN A 1079 -48.05 0.06 14.91
C GLN A 1079 -48.42 0.48 13.48
N GLY A 1080 -49.24 -0.32 12.78
CA GLY A 1080 -49.77 0.02 11.45
C GLY A 1080 -49.04 -0.63 10.26
N PHE A 1081 -48.03 -1.48 10.49
CA PHE A 1081 -47.35 -2.24 9.43
C PHE A 1081 -48.00 -3.61 9.23
N ALA A 1082 -49.19 -3.63 8.64
CA ALA A 1082 -49.99 -4.85 8.45
C ALA A 1082 -49.25 -5.96 7.67
N ASP A 1083 -48.38 -5.57 6.73
CA ASP A 1083 -47.61 -6.48 5.87
C ASP A 1083 -46.21 -6.82 6.40
N ALA A 1084 -45.97 -6.60 7.70
CA ALA A 1084 -44.69 -6.92 8.31
C ALA A 1084 -44.39 -8.43 8.19
N MET A 1085 -43.28 -8.77 7.52
CA MET A 1085 -42.84 -10.14 7.26
C MET A 1085 -41.49 -10.44 7.93
N ILE A 1086 -41.37 -11.64 8.49
CA ILE A 1086 -40.11 -12.14 9.04
C ILE A 1086 -39.25 -12.64 7.88
N VAL A 1087 -38.01 -12.19 7.83
CA VAL A 1087 -37.05 -12.52 6.78
C VAL A 1087 -35.82 -13.14 7.43
N GLU A 1088 -35.46 -14.34 7.00
CA GLU A 1088 -34.27 -15.05 7.45
C GLU A 1088 -33.02 -14.58 6.69
N TYR A 1089 -31.89 -14.54 7.38
CA TYR A 1089 -30.58 -14.23 6.84
C TYR A 1089 -29.55 -15.26 7.29
N THR A 1090 -28.78 -15.78 6.36
CA THR A 1090 -27.65 -16.70 6.60
C THR A 1090 -26.41 -16.12 5.94
N GLY A 1091 -25.27 -16.03 6.63
CA GLY A 1091 -24.07 -15.45 6.04
C GLY A 1091 -24.18 -13.98 5.65
N GLY A 1092 -25.11 -13.24 6.25
CA GLY A 1092 -25.43 -11.86 5.86
C GLY A 1092 -26.26 -11.74 4.57
N LYS A 1093 -26.67 -12.86 3.98
CA LYS A 1093 -27.56 -12.90 2.80
C LYS A 1093 -28.98 -13.24 3.22
N ARG A 1094 -29.94 -12.50 2.66
CA ARG A 1094 -31.38 -12.77 2.77
C ARG A 1094 -31.70 -14.13 2.17
N MET A 1095 -32.32 -15.01 2.95
CA MET A 1095 -32.79 -16.32 2.49
C MET A 1095 -34.18 -16.19 1.87
N VAL A 1096 -34.33 -16.75 0.67
CA VAL A 1096 -35.60 -16.78 -0.05
C VAL A 1096 -36.32 -18.07 0.34
N LYS A 1097 -37.51 -17.99 0.94
CA LYS A 1097 -38.44 -19.11 0.88
C LYS A 1097 -39.13 -19.04 -0.47
N ASN A 1098 -38.98 -20.09 -1.28
CA ASN A 1098 -39.79 -20.31 -2.49
C ASN A 1098 -41.28 -20.29 -2.15
#